data_AF-A0A5J4YSN7-F1
#
_entry.id   AF-A0A5J4YSN7-F1
#
_cell.length_a   1.000
_cell.length_b   1.000
_cell.length_c   1.000
_cell.angle_alpha   90.00
_cell.angle_beta   90.00
_cell.angle_gamma   90.00
#
_symmetry.space_group_name_H-M   'P 1'
#
loop_
_entity.id
_entity.type
_entity.pdbx_description
1 polymer ?
#
loop_
_entity_poly.entity_id
_entity_poly.type
_entity_poly.pdbx_seq_one_letter_code
_entity_poly.pdbx_strand_id
1 'polypeptide(L)'
;MDDALRERNPLHGFFCNERILRVVACVPAPRHAHLLHDFKAFVDAALITDVHEARAEFLHLAEWLERLERLEAGAGEEAIIGAPSDSIDALSGALDDALDRHLELGALRLHAPPPLDRHELEVQRGPGTDWVARLVPQQDSTTKRAWVVRLDEIWDELRRVTVPGDATRSSLIELPHAFSVPGGRFQEAYYWDSYWVVKGLLICRRFGCAERIVRNFLFLVQHFGFVPNGNRLYYLNRSQPPLLTLMVAEIVHALDADGQVERALGLASESVPLLLREHQFWRTHRAVDTYPPLSQYRVPTECPRPESFRDDWTSGSAFARTSASEVTPSDQQRRLYTDLASAAESGMDFTSRWMALGADPDATLRKITDDQMNRDHKQALTRTTTLVPVCLNSILVKVERGIASLCRWMLHKQEMHVQQQMGAELNLNLAGVAEEMDLLAASRQDAMNALLWDASACTWFDFDLERKTRVTELGPTAASFMPLWAGCLGPDPDDAVAVEKIISALEKSGLVREGGVATTLVCTNEQWDFPNAWPPVQDIIVEGLETVATRHASTRARKLAERIALSVLGTAYAGWQATGFMYEKYDATHTDGKGGGGGEYESAQTGFGWTNGTVLCLIAKYGAQWTPCASTATNVPSP
;
A
#
# COMPACT_ATOMS: atom_id res chain seq x y z
N MET A 1 -22.92 -19.37 4.33
CA MET A 1 -21.73 -18.55 4.02
C MET A 1 -20.46 -19.40 3.91
N ASP A 2 -20.35 -20.49 4.68
CA ASP A 2 -19.14 -21.33 4.79
C ASP A 2 -18.79 -22.18 3.55
N ASP A 3 -19.78 -22.79 2.86
CA ASP A 3 -19.48 -23.67 1.72
C ASP A 3 -19.23 -22.91 0.41
N ALA A 4 -19.80 -21.71 0.24
CA ALA A 4 -19.64 -20.91 -0.97
C ALA A 4 -18.27 -20.24 -1.09
N LEU A 5 -17.57 -19.98 0.03
CA LEU A 5 -16.23 -19.39 0.05
C LEU A 5 -15.11 -20.44 0.04
N ARG A 6 -15.36 -21.64 0.60
CA ARG A 6 -14.37 -22.73 0.70
C ARG A 6 -13.96 -23.35 -0.64
N GLU A 7 -14.81 -23.31 -1.66
CA GLU A 7 -14.48 -23.83 -3.00
C GLU A 7 -13.62 -22.86 -3.85
N ARG A 8 -13.21 -21.71 -3.30
CA ARG A 8 -12.60 -20.59 -4.06
C ARG A 8 -11.07 -20.56 -3.97
N ASN A 9 -10.43 -21.40 -4.79
CA ASN A 9 -9.00 -21.39 -5.12
C ASN A 9 -8.58 -20.06 -5.82
N PRO A 10 -7.29 -19.66 -5.92
CA PRO A 10 -6.83 -18.59 -6.83
C PRO A 10 -7.40 -18.64 -8.26
N LEU A 11 -7.77 -19.83 -8.75
CA LEU A 11 -8.57 -20.00 -9.98
C LEU A 11 -9.89 -19.18 -9.95
N HIS A 12 -10.54 -19.03 -8.81
CA HIS A 12 -11.73 -18.20 -8.62
C HIS A 12 -11.44 -16.70 -8.74
N GLY A 13 -10.26 -16.22 -8.34
CA GLY A 13 -9.84 -14.84 -8.61
C GLY A 13 -9.71 -14.58 -10.11
N PHE A 14 -9.15 -15.55 -10.84
CA PHE A 14 -9.11 -15.52 -12.30
C PHE A 14 -10.52 -15.55 -12.93
N PHE A 15 -11.43 -16.43 -12.46
CA PHE A 15 -12.81 -16.49 -12.96
C PHE A 15 -13.65 -15.24 -12.61
N CYS A 16 -13.43 -14.64 -11.44
CA CYS A 16 -14.04 -13.35 -11.07
C CYS A 16 -13.54 -12.23 -11.97
N ASN A 17 -12.23 -12.19 -12.24
CA ASN A 17 -11.65 -11.24 -13.19
C ASN A 17 -12.24 -11.44 -14.58
N GLU A 18 -12.30 -12.66 -15.11
CA GLU A 18 -12.96 -12.96 -16.38
C GLU A 18 -14.40 -12.44 -16.47
N ARG A 19 -15.20 -12.60 -15.40
CA ARG A 19 -16.59 -12.07 -15.38
C ARG A 19 -16.62 -10.56 -15.38
N ILE A 20 -15.82 -9.91 -14.54
CA ILE A 20 -15.73 -8.45 -14.47
C ILE A 20 -15.21 -7.90 -15.81
N LEU A 21 -14.22 -8.54 -16.40
CA LEU A 21 -13.65 -8.19 -17.70
C LEU A 21 -14.66 -8.35 -18.84
N ARG A 22 -15.57 -9.34 -18.79
CA ARG A 22 -16.67 -9.45 -19.78
C ARG A 22 -17.64 -8.27 -19.70
N VAL A 23 -17.93 -7.79 -18.49
CA VAL A 23 -18.80 -6.61 -18.27
C VAL A 23 -18.06 -5.35 -18.71
N VAL A 24 -16.83 -5.17 -18.25
CA VAL A 24 -15.95 -4.05 -18.61
C VAL A 24 -15.68 -3.96 -20.11
N ALA A 25 -15.50 -5.10 -20.80
CA ALA A 25 -15.32 -5.14 -22.25
C ALA A 25 -16.60 -4.80 -23.04
N CYS A 26 -17.77 -4.81 -22.40
CA CYS A 26 -19.02 -4.36 -23.02
C CYS A 26 -19.21 -2.84 -22.92
N VAL A 27 -18.41 -2.14 -22.10
CA VAL A 27 -18.32 -0.68 -22.17
C VAL A 27 -17.83 -0.35 -23.59
N PRO A 28 -18.61 0.41 -24.37
CA PRO A 28 -18.25 0.75 -25.74
C PRO A 28 -16.85 1.33 -25.79
N ALA A 29 -16.18 1.07 -26.91
CA ALA A 29 -14.75 1.25 -27.16
C ALA A 29 -14.08 2.41 -26.38
N PRO A 30 -12.76 2.34 -26.11
CA PRO A 30 -11.98 3.35 -25.37
C PRO A 30 -12.18 4.82 -25.75
N ARG A 31 -12.83 5.11 -26.89
CA ARG A 31 -13.25 6.44 -27.34
C ARG A 31 -14.21 7.15 -26.38
N HIS A 32 -15.12 6.44 -25.70
CA HIS A 32 -16.13 7.06 -24.83
C HIS A 32 -15.75 7.09 -23.34
N ALA A 33 -14.59 6.52 -22.99
CA ALA A 33 -14.17 6.31 -21.60
C ALA A 33 -13.66 7.58 -20.88
N HIS A 34 -13.66 8.73 -21.57
CA HIS A 34 -13.38 10.04 -20.98
C HIS A 34 -14.56 10.56 -20.14
N LEU A 35 -15.76 10.00 -20.34
CA LEU A 35 -16.99 10.37 -19.62
C LEU A 35 -17.12 9.65 -18.26
N LEU A 36 -16.24 8.70 -17.95
CA LEU A 36 -16.10 8.10 -16.62
C LEU A 36 -14.83 8.65 -15.97
N HIS A 37 -14.97 9.76 -15.22
CA HIS A 37 -13.85 10.41 -14.53
C HIS A 37 -13.11 9.46 -13.56
N ASP A 38 -13.77 8.44 -13.03
CA ASP A 38 -13.15 7.39 -12.22
C ASP A 38 -13.59 5.97 -12.62
N PHE A 39 -12.75 5.28 -13.39
CA PHE A 39 -13.02 3.91 -13.86
C PHE A 39 -13.15 2.90 -12.71
N LYS A 40 -12.48 3.14 -11.57
CA LYS A 40 -12.57 2.26 -10.40
C LYS A 40 -13.97 2.29 -9.80
N ALA A 41 -14.58 3.48 -9.67
CA ALA A 41 -15.92 3.62 -9.11
C ALA A 41 -16.94 2.80 -9.91
N PHE A 42 -16.79 2.77 -11.23
CA PHE A 42 -17.57 1.91 -12.11
C PHE A 42 -17.37 0.42 -11.81
N VAL A 43 -16.13 -0.04 -11.71
CA VAL A 43 -15.80 -1.46 -11.43
C VAL A 43 -16.19 -1.88 -10.01
N ASP A 44 -16.16 -0.95 -9.06
CA ASP A 44 -16.63 -1.18 -7.69
C ASP A 44 -18.13 -1.50 -7.66
N ALA A 45 -18.91 -0.84 -8.52
CA ALA A 45 -20.36 -1.03 -8.68
C ALA A 45 -20.73 -2.20 -9.61
N ALA A 46 -19.87 -2.51 -10.58
CA ALA A 46 -20.10 -3.54 -11.58
C ALA A 46 -19.92 -4.95 -11.00
N LEU A 47 -20.93 -5.44 -10.30
CA LEU A 47 -21.18 -6.87 -10.15
C LEU A 47 -22.67 -7.20 -10.01
N ILE A 48 -23.56 -6.33 -10.49
CA ILE A 48 -25.01 -6.51 -10.36
C ILE A 48 -25.64 -6.77 -11.72
N THR A 49 -26.27 -7.95 -11.80
CA THR A 49 -27.08 -8.53 -12.88
C THR A 49 -26.38 -9.57 -13.76
N ASP A 50 -27.21 -10.44 -14.34
CA ASP A 50 -26.85 -11.33 -15.43
C ASP A 50 -26.00 -10.55 -16.45
N VAL A 51 -24.89 -11.13 -16.90
CA VAL A 51 -24.03 -10.53 -17.95
C VAL A 51 -24.87 -10.06 -19.15
N HIS A 52 -26.02 -10.71 -19.40
CA HIS A 52 -26.99 -10.31 -20.41
C HIS A 52 -27.74 -8.99 -20.12
N GLU A 53 -28.17 -8.74 -18.87
CA GLU A 53 -28.85 -7.50 -18.48
C GLU A 53 -27.87 -6.32 -18.46
N ALA A 54 -26.72 -6.51 -17.80
CA ALA A 54 -25.63 -5.54 -17.80
C ALA A 54 -25.23 -5.17 -19.23
N ARG A 55 -25.02 -6.16 -20.11
CA ARG A 55 -24.69 -5.92 -21.52
C ARG A 55 -25.78 -5.15 -22.26
N ALA A 56 -27.06 -5.40 -21.98
CA ALA A 56 -28.16 -4.67 -22.63
C ALA A 56 -28.16 -3.19 -22.22
N GLU A 57 -27.97 -2.91 -20.92
CA GLU A 57 -27.84 -1.54 -20.42
C GLU A 57 -26.57 -0.85 -20.96
N PHE A 58 -25.44 -1.56 -21.07
CA PHE A 58 -24.20 -1.00 -21.64
C PHE A 58 -24.28 -0.73 -23.14
N LEU A 59 -24.95 -1.60 -23.90
CA LEU A 59 -25.21 -1.33 -25.32
C LEU A 59 -26.12 -0.09 -25.49
N HIS A 60 -27.07 0.10 -24.57
CA HIS A 60 -27.91 1.29 -24.55
C HIS A 60 -27.09 2.55 -24.19
N LEU A 61 -26.20 2.47 -23.19
CA LEU A 61 -25.28 3.55 -22.82
C LEU A 61 -24.36 3.92 -23.99
N ALA A 62 -23.84 2.92 -24.70
CA ALA A 62 -23.02 3.09 -25.88
C ALA A 62 -23.70 3.84 -27.00
N GLU A 63 -24.96 3.49 -27.25
CA GLU A 63 -25.77 4.18 -28.24
C GLU A 63 -25.97 5.66 -27.87
N TRP A 64 -26.12 5.97 -26.58
CA TRP A 64 -26.22 7.34 -26.08
C TRP A 64 -24.91 8.11 -26.23
N LEU A 65 -23.78 7.49 -25.88
CA LEU A 65 -22.45 8.08 -25.99
C LEU A 65 -22.06 8.37 -27.45
N GLU A 66 -22.38 7.45 -28.37
CA GLU A 66 -22.15 7.65 -29.81
C GLU A 66 -23.03 8.80 -30.37
N ARG A 67 -24.23 9.01 -29.81
CA ARG A 67 -25.10 10.13 -30.18
C ARG A 67 -24.56 11.47 -29.68
N LEU A 68 -24.11 11.55 -28.42
CA LEU A 68 -23.48 12.74 -27.83
C LEU A 68 -22.28 13.20 -28.67
N GLU A 69 -21.36 12.29 -29.03
CA GLU A 69 -20.19 12.63 -29.84
C GLU A 69 -20.54 13.16 -31.23
N ARG A 70 -21.59 12.62 -31.85
CA ARG A 70 -22.05 13.12 -33.16
C ARG A 70 -22.59 14.54 -33.06
N LEU A 71 -23.31 14.86 -31.98
CA LEU A 71 -23.81 16.21 -31.72
C LEU A 71 -22.66 17.19 -31.43
N GLU A 72 -21.68 16.79 -30.60
CA GLU A 72 -20.48 17.59 -30.30
C GLU A 72 -19.60 17.83 -31.55
N ALA A 73 -19.52 16.85 -32.45
CA ALA A 73 -18.82 16.97 -33.73
C ALA A 73 -19.56 17.83 -34.78
N GLY A 74 -20.70 18.43 -34.42
CA GLY A 74 -21.45 19.36 -35.28
C GLY A 74 -22.43 18.68 -36.24
N ALA A 75 -22.82 17.43 -36.01
CA ALA A 75 -23.98 16.86 -36.70
C ALA A 75 -25.24 17.56 -36.18
N GLY A 76 -26.03 18.17 -37.07
CA GLY A 76 -27.28 18.84 -36.67
C GLY A 76 -28.27 17.86 -36.03
N GLU A 77 -29.05 18.32 -35.06
CA GLU A 77 -30.04 17.51 -34.31
C GLU A 77 -31.00 16.73 -35.23
N GLU A 78 -31.31 17.27 -36.42
CA GLU A 78 -32.19 16.63 -37.41
C GLU A 78 -31.55 15.42 -38.15
N ALA A 79 -30.23 15.24 -38.09
CA ALA A 79 -29.52 14.17 -38.80
C ALA A 79 -29.50 12.83 -38.04
N ILE A 80 -29.95 12.81 -36.78
CA ILE A 80 -30.00 11.61 -35.94
C ILE A 80 -31.42 11.04 -35.99
N ILE A 81 -31.66 10.10 -36.91
CA ILE A 81 -32.98 9.51 -37.17
C ILE A 81 -33.52 8.83 -35.90
N GLY A 82 -34.61 9.37 -35.33
CA GLY A 82 -35.38 8.77 -34.24
C GLY A 82 -35.23 9.39 -32.84
N ALA A 83 -34.56 10.53 -32.68
CA ALA A 83 -34.40 11.18 -31.39
C ALA A 83 -35.66 11.98 -30.96
N PRO A 84 -36.16 11.85 -29.72
CA PRO A 84 -36.87 12.94 -29.04
C PRO A 84 -35.93 14.15 -28.92
N SER A 85 -36.49 15.36 -28.79
CA SER A 85 -35.78 16.65 -28.77
C SER A 85 -34.97 16.90 -27.48
N ASP A 86 -34.15 15.95 -27.07
CA ASP A 86 -33.35 16.05 -25.85
C ASP A 86 -32.01 16.71 -26.17
N SER A 87 -31.69 17.82 -25.48
CA SER A 87 -30.43 18.57 -25.65
C SER A 87 -29.21 17.76 -25.17
N ILE A 88 -27.99 18.17 -25.57
CA ILE A 88 -26.73 17.61 -25.06
C ILE A 88 -26.71 17.55 -23.52
N ASP A 89 -27.19 18.60 -22.86
CA ASP A 89 -27.29 18.67 -21.40
C ASP A 89 -28.25 17.62 -20.82
N ALA A 90 -29.37 17.34 -21.49
CA ALA A 90 -30.32 16.31 -21.07
C ALA A 90 -29.75 14.90 -21.27
N LEU A 91 -28.98 14.70 -22.35
CA LEU A 91 -28.29 13.44 -22.62
C LEU A 91 -27.18 13.16 -21.60
N SER A 92 -26.37 14.17 -21.27
CA SER A 92 -25.34 14.09 -20.22
C SER A 92 -25.96 13.84 -18.85
N GLY A 93 -27.03 14.57 -18.49
CA GLY A 93 -27.71 14.40 -17.20
C GLY A 93 -28.33 13.01 -17.02
N ALA A 94 -28.91 12.42 -18.07
CA ALA A 94 -29.45 11.06 -17.99
C ALA A 94 -28.35 9.98 -17.90
N LEU A 95 -27.18 10.21 -18.51
CA LEU A 95 -25.99 9.38 -18.39
C LEU A 95 -25.47 9.41 -16.94
N ASP A 96 -25.31 10.61 -16.37
CA ASP A 96 -24.91 10.81 -14.98
C ASP A 96 -25.91 10.15 -14.02
N ASP A 97 -27.22 10.38 -14.20
CA ASP A 97 -28.28 9.75 -13.40
C ASP A 97 -28.27 8.21 -13.49
N ALA A 98 -27.97 7.65 -14.67
CA ALA A 98 -27.87 6.20 -14.85
C ALA A 98 -26.63 5.63 -14.14
N LEU A 99 -25.52 6.36 -14.20
CA LEU A 99 -24.28 6.01 -13.51
C LEU A 99 -24.45 6.13 -11.99
N ASP A 100 -25.09 7.19 -11.50
CA ASP A 100 -25.38 7.41 -10.09
C ASP A 100 -26.29 6.33 -9.51
N ARG A 101 -27.35 5.94 -10.23
CA ARG A 101 -28.18 4.78 -9.84
C ARG A 101 -27.39 3.47 -9.75
N HIS A 102 -26.37 3.29 -10.60
CA HIS A 102 -25.48 2.13 -10.54
C HIS A 102 -24.50 2.21 -9.36
N LEU A 103 -23.94 3.39 -9.09
CA LEU A 103 -23.03 3.65 -7.97
C LEU A 103 -23.74 3.48 -6.62
N GLU A 104 -25.00 3.92 -6.50
CA GLU A 104 -25.83 3.71 -5.31
C GLU A 104 -25.98 2.21 -4.99
N LEU A 105 -26.16 1.34 -6.00
CA LEU A 105 -26.32 -0.09 -5.79
C LEU A 105 -25.04 -0.79 -5.28
N GLY A 106 -23.85 -0.31 -5.67
CA GLY A 106 -22.56 -0.78 -5.16
C GLY A 106 -22.22 -0.24 -3.77
N ALA A 107 -22.63 0.98 -3.46
CA ALA A 107 -22.41 1.64 -2.17
C ALA A 107 -23.20 1.02 -1.01
N LEU A 108 -24.28 0.28 -1.28
CA LEU A 108 -25.19 -0.26 -0.26
C LEU A 108 -24.55 -1.21 0.78
N ARG A 109 -23.34 -1.74 0.54
CA ARG A 109 -22.67 -2.66 1.48
C ARG A 109 -21.63 -2.03 2.37
N LEU A 110 -21.15 -0.84 2.06
CA LEU A 110 -20.09 -0.20 2.81
C LEU A 110 -20.66 0.95 3.62
N HIS A 111 -20.57 0.87 4.94
CA HIS A 111 -21.14 1.88 5.82
C HIS A 111 -20.06 2.46 6.74
N ALA A 112 -20.16 3.76 7.02
CA ALA A 112 -19.44 4.36 8.14
C ALA A 112 -20.20 4.00 9.42
N PRO A 113 -19.61 3.22 10.35
CA PRO A 113 -20.26 2.96 11.64
C PRO A 113 -20.36 4.26 12.46
N PRO A 114 -21.33 4.37 13.37
CA PRO A 114 -21.41 5.51 14.29
C PRO A 114 -20.08 5.72 15.01
N PRO A 115 -19.62 6.96 15.22
CA PRO A 115 -18.39 7.26 15.95
C PRO A 115 -18.33 6.50 17.27
N LEU A 116 -17.13 6.05 17.68
CA LEU A 116 -16.98 5.43 18.99
C LEU A 116 -17.33 6.45 20.08
N ASP A 117 -18.03 5.98 21.11
CA ASP A 117 -18.36 6.80 22.26
C ASP A 117 -17.06 7.29 22.93
N ARG A 118 -16.91 8.62 23.04
CA ARG A 118 -15.69 9.23 23.60
C ARG A 118 -15.50 8.88 25.06
N HIS A 119 -16.59 8.75 25.82
CA HIS A 119 -16.53 8.33 27.21
C HIS A 119 -16.07 6.88 27.32
N GLU A 120 -16.59 5.97 26.48
CA GLU A 120 -16.09 4.58 26.43
C GLU A 120 -14.62 4.50 26.04
N LEU A 121 -14.18 5.30 25.06
CA LEU A 121 -12.76 5.39 24.67
C LEU A 121 -11.89 5.93 25.80
N GLU A 122 -12.34 6.96 26.53
CA GLU A 122 -11.63 7.50 27.68
C GLU A 122 -11.56 6.50 28.83
N VAL A 123 -12.65 5.75 29.08
CA VAL A 123 -12.68 4.65 30.05
C VAL A 123 -11.70 3.54 29.65
N GLN A 124 -11.64 3.16 28.36
CA GLN A 124 -10.67 2.18 27.84
C GLN A 124 -9.23 2.70 27.91
N ARG A 125 -9.02 4.00 27.74
CA ARG A 125 -7.70 4.65 27.87
C ARG A 125 -7.23 4.70 29.33
N GLY A 126 -8.17 4.76 30.27
CA GLY A 126 -7.97 4.84 31.72
C GLY A 126 -8.19 6.26 32.27
N PRO A 127 -8.71 6.44 33.50
CA PRO A 127 -8.93 7.76 34.08
C PRO A 127 -7.60 8.53 34.25
N GLY A 128 -7.59 9.82 33.87
CA GLY A 128 -6.43 10.70 34.00
C GLY A 128 -5.37 10.58 32.89
N THR A 129 -5.61 9.77 31.84
CA THR A 129 -4.69 9.68 30.71
C THR A 129 -4.96 10.79 29.70
N ASP A 130 -4.36 11.97 29.91
CA ASP A 130 -4.15 12.91 28.82
C ASP A 130 -3.14 12.28 27.84
N TRP A 131 -3.62 11.40 26.96
CA TRP A 131 -2.78 10.68 26.01
C TRP A 131 -2.09 11.65 25.04
N VAL A 132 -2.71 12.81 24.79
CA VAL A 132 -2.10 13.92 24.06
C VAL A 132 -0.92 14.47 24.84
N ALA A 133 -1.02 14.63 26.17
CA ALA A 133 0.12 15.02 27.00
C ALA A 133 1.28 14.02 27.01
N ARG A 134 1.04 12.72 26.72
CA ARG A 134 2.13 11.74 26.52
C ARG A 134 2.88 11.94 25.22
N LEU A 135 2.22 12.45 24.19
CA LEU A 135 2.80 12.67 22.86
C LEU A 135 3.40 14.07 22.73
N VAL A 136 2.80 15.04 23.41
CA VAL A 136 3.11 16.47 23.29
C VAL A 136 3.00 17.10 24.68
N PRO A 137 4.10 17.56 25.30
CA PRO A 137 4.09 18.17 26.63
C PRO A 137 3.03 19.27 26.77
N GLN A 138 2.46 19.45 27.97
CA GLN A 138 1.44 20.49 28.20
C GLN A 138 1.91 21.92 27.91
N GLN A 139 3.23 22.14 27.90
CA GLN A 139 3.86 23.44 27.65
C GLN A 139 3.95 23.78 26.15
N ASP A 140 3.65 22.82 25.26
CA ASP A 140 3.63 23.05 23.82
C ASP A 140 2.39 23.84 23.38
N SER A 141 2.45 24.40 22.16
CA SER A 141 1.39 25.25 21.62
C SER A 141 0.03 24.53 21.56
N THR A 142 -1.05 25.28 21.82
CA THR A 142 -2.43 24.81 21.69
C THR A 142 -2.68 24.20 20.30
N THR A 143 -2.03 24.74 19.26
CA THR A 143 -2.12 24.27 17.88
C THR A 143 -1.50 22.87 17.67
N LYS A 144 -0.34 22.59 18.28
CA LYS A 144 0.30 21.26 18.18
C LYS A 144 -0.55 20.19 18.89
N ARG A 145 -1.14 20.55 20.03
CA ARG A 145 -2.09 19.66 20.73
C ARG A 145 -3.36 19.43 19.90
N ALA A 146 -3.91 20.47 19.28
CA ALA A 146 -5.07 20.36 18.38
C ALA A 146 -4.77 19.47 17.16
N TRP A 147 -3.56 19.54 16.61
CA TRP A 147 -3.13 18.65 15.53
C TRP A 147 -3.17 17.18 15.97
N VAL A 148 -2.56 16.84 17.13
CA VAL A 148 -2.58 15.47 17.65
C VAL A 148 -4.00 14.96 17.92
N VAL A 149 -4.88 15.81 18.45
CA VAL A 149 -6.30 15.45 18.62
C VAL A 149 -6.94 15.14 17.26
N ARG A 150 -6.70 15.97 16.24
CA ARG A 150 -7.22 15.75 14.89
C ARG A 150 -6.73 14.44 14.28
N LEU A 151 -5.47 14.08 14.51
CA LEU A 151 -4.89 12.79 14.09
C LEU A 151 -5.59 11.58 14.75
N ASP A 152 -6.17 11.71 15.94
CA ASP A 152 -6.96 10.63 16.55
C ASP A 152 -8.41 10.60 16.06
N GLU A 153 -9.02 11.76 15.81
CA GLU A 153 -10.41 11.86 15.34
C GLU A 153 -10.60 11.25 13.95
N ILE A 154 -9.60 11.35 13.07
CA ILE A 154 -9.69 10.84 11.71
C ILE A 154 -9.86 9.32 11.64
N TRP A 155 -9.48 8.58 12.69
CA TRP A 155 -9.71 7.14 12.75
C TRP A 155 -11.20 6.78 12.73
N ASP A 156 -12.06 7.63 13.29
CA ASP A 156 -13.50 7.42 13.24
C ASP A 156 -14.06 7.72 11.83
N GLU A 157 -13.45 8.67 11.11
CA GLU A 157 -13.82 9.04 9.72
C GLU A 157 -13.38 8.00 8.70
N LEU A 158 -12.24 7.35 8.90
CA LEU A 158 -11.70 6.32 8.00
C LEU A 158 -12.29 4.93 8.26
N ARG A 159 -13.04 4.75 9.36
CA ARG A 159 -13.59 3.45 9.72
C ARG A 159 -14.77 3.08 8.82
N ARG A 160 -14.82 1.81 8.42
CA ARG A 160 -15.91 1.22 7.64
C ARG A 160 -16.33 -0.13 8.22
N VAL A 161 -17.55 -0.53 7.91
CA VAL A 161 -18.08 -1.89 8.14
C VAL A 161 -18.72 -2.41 6.85
N THR A 162 -18.64 -3.71 6.62
CA THR A 162 -19.43 -4.37 5.58
C THR A 162 -20.78 -4.80 6.13
N VAL A 163 -21.87 -4.50 5.42
CA VAL A 163 -23.23 -4.94 5.76
C VAL A 163 -23.59 -6.19 4.94
N PRO A 164 -24.16 -7.24 5.56
CA PRO A 164 -24.57 -8.44 4.85
C PRO A 164 -25.58 -8.14 3.73
N GLY A 165 -25.37 -8.74 2.56
CA GLY A 165 -26.33 -8.68 1.44
C GLY A 165 -26.10 -9.78 0.41
N ASP A 166 -26.78 -9.73 -0.74
CA ASP A 166 -26.57 -10.67 -1.86
C ASP A 166 -25.13 -10.64 -2.45
N ALA A 167 -24.21 -11.48 -1.96
CA ALA A 167 -22.79 -11.43 -2.35
C ALA A 167 -22.52 -11.59 -3.86
N THR A 168 -23.51 -11.98 -4.66
CA THR A 168 -23.38 -12.02 -6.12
C THR A 168 -23.37 -10.65 -6.77
N ARG A 169 -23.79 -9.62 -6.02
CA ARG A 169 -24.07 -8.25 -6.45
C ARG A 169 -22.98 -7.24 -6.06
N SER A 170 -21.79 -7.67 -5.68
CA SER A 170 -20.75 -6.74 -5.20
C SER A 170 -19.35 -7.30 -5.43
N SER A 171 -18.44 -6.43 -5.84
CA SER A 171 -17.00 -6.76 -5.85
C SER A 171 -16.40 -6.76 -4.45
N LEU A 172 -17.00 -6.07 -3.47
CA LEU A 172 -16.53 -6.03 -2.08
C LEU A 172 -16.70 -7.38 -1.38
N ILE A 173 -15.61 -7.88 -0.80
CA ILE A 173 -15.58 -9.06 0.05
C ILE A 173 -15.98 -8.64 1.47
N GLU A 174 -16.99 -9.30 2.01
CA GLU A 174 -17.49 -9.06 3.36
C GLU A 174 -16.42 -9.44 4.40
N LEU A 175 -16.22 -8.56 5.38
CA LEU A 175 -15.26 -8.75 6.47
C LEU A 175 -16.01 -8.88 7.81
N PRO A 176 -15.58 -9.77 8.72
CA PRO A 176 -16.28 -10.03 9.97
C PRO A 176 -16.25 -8.85 10.96
N HIS A 177 -15.32 -7.90 10.79
CA HIS A 177 -15.16 -6.76 11.68
C HIS A 177 -15.03 -5.45 10.92
N ALA A 178 -15.19 -4.34 11.65
CA ALA A 178 -14.85 -3.01 11.15
C ALA A 178 -13.37 -2.92 10.76
N PHE A 179 -13.08 -2.15 9.73
CA PHE A 179 -11.74 -1.90 9.20
C PHE A 179 -11.54 -0.41 8.92
N SER A 180 -10.31 -0.02 8.61
CA SER A 180 -9.98 1.34 8.14
C SER A 180 -9.75 1.31 6.63
N VAL A 181 -10.24 2.33 5.93
CA VAL A 181 -9.80 2.62 4.57
C VAL A 181 -8.62 3.60 4.59
N PRO A 182 -7.83 3.71 3.50
CA PRO A 182 -6.79 4.73 3.40
C PRO A 182 -7.35 6.15 3.41
N GLY A 183 -8.42 6.42 2.66
CA GLY A 183 -9.01 7.76 2.51
C GLY A 183 -9.24 8.14 1.04
N GLY A 184 -10.07 9.15 0.78
CA GLY A 184 -10.39 9.60 -0.57
C GLY A 184 -11.14 8.54 -1.42
N ARG A 185 -10.66 8.28 -2.63
CA ARG A 185 -11.25 7.28 -3.57
C ARG A 185 -11.18 5.83 -3.06
N PHE A 186 -10.31 5.53 -2.12
CA PHE A 186 -10.07 4.18 -1.62
C PHE A 186 -11.10 3.82 -0.56
N GLN A 187 -12.03 2.93 -0.90
CA GLN A 187 -13.20 2.57 -0.07
C GLN A 187 -13.15 1.12 0.41
N GLU A 188 -12.03 0.42 0.21
CA GLU A 188 -11.78 -0.93 0.70
C GLU A 188 -10.62 -0.95 1.70
N ALA A 189 -10.51 -2.03 2.47
CA ALA A 189 -9.32 -2.29 3.26
C ALA A 189 -8.16 -2.58 2.32
N TYR A 190 -7.03 -1.88 2.49
CA TYR A 190 -5.78 -2.15 1.80
C TYR A 190 -4.77 -2.80 2.76
N TYR A 191 -4.01 -3.77 2.26
CA TYR A 191 -3.20 -4.62 3.10
C TYR A 191 -2.04 -3.87 3.74
N TRP A 192 -1.06 -3.39 2.97
CA TRP A 192 0.17 -2.84 3.56
C TRP A 192 -0.07 -1.48 4.24
N ASP A 193 -0.99 -0.64 3.73
CA ASP A 193 -1.43 0.63 4.33
C ASP A 193 -1.82 0.46 5.79
N SER A 194 -2.51 -0.66 6.07
CA SER A 194 -3.05 -0.96 7.39
C SER A 194 -1.97 -1.17 8.46
N TYR A 195 -0.70 -1.39 8.09
CA TYR A 195 0.38 -1.51 9.07
C TYR A 195 0.57 -0.21 9.84
N TRP A 196 0.64 0.92 9.13
CA TRP A 196 0.78 2.24 9.76
C TRP A 196 -0.50 2.67 10.47
N VAL A 197 -1.67 2.28 9.94
CA VAL A 197 -2.95 2.48 10.65
C VAL A 197 -2.94 1.74 11.99
N VAL A 198 -2.54 0.47 12.02
CA VAL A 198 -2.43 -0.31 13.25
C VAL A 198 -1.48 0.36 14.24
N LYS A 199 -0.28 0.78 13.81
CA LYS A 199 0.67 1.49 14.68
C LYS A 199 0.07 2.78 15.26
N GLY A 200 -0.59 3.58 14.42
CA GLY A 200 -1.26 4.82 14.85
C GLY A 200 -2.38 4.57 15.86
N LEU A 201 -3.22 3.55 15.63
CA LEU A 201 -4.28 3.13 16.56
C LEU A 201 -3.71 2.70 17.92
N LEU A 202 -2.59 1.97 17.93
CA LEU A 202 -1.91 1.55 19.15
C LEU A 202 -1.39 2.73 19.96
N ILE A 203 -0.81 3.75 19.30
CA ILE A 203 -0.38 5.00 19.93
C ILE A 203 -1.56 5.74 20.56
N CYS A 204 -2.71 5.76 19.87
CA CYS A 204 -3.97 6.30 20.36
C CYS A 204 -4.70 5.38 21.38
N ARG A 205 -4.09 4.24 21.77
CA ARG A 205 -4.64 3.20 22.66
C ARG A 205 -5.99 2.62 22.20
N ARG A 206 -6.25 2.62 20.89
CA ARG A 206 -7.42 1.99 20.26
C ARG A 206 -7.15 0.52 19.95
N PHE A 207 -6.71 -0.26 20.95
CA PHE A 207 -6.30 -1.68 20.79
C PHE A 207 -7.36 -2.54 20.09
N GLY A 208 -8.62 -2.40 20.49
CA GLY A 208 -9.72 -3.15 19.89
C GLY A 208 -9.95 -2.85 18.40
N CYS A 209 -9.63 -1.65 17.92
CA CYS A 209 -9.69 -1.32 16.50
C CYS A 209 -8.54 -2.00 15.74
N ALA A 210 -7.32 -1.95 16.28
CA ALA A 210 -6.16 -2.60 15.69
C ALA A 210 -6.35 -4.13 15.57
N GLU A 211 -6.88 -4.77 16.62
CA GLU A 211 -7.18 -6.21 16.60
C GLU A 211 -8.24 -6.59 15.57
N ARG A 212 -9.29 -5.77 15.40
CA ARG A 212 -10.33 -6.02 14.39
C ARG A 212 -9.77 -5.98 12.97
N ILE A 213 -8.87 -5.04 12.68
CA ILE A 213 -8.17 -4.96 11.39
C ILE A 213 -7.36 -6.24 11.14
N VAL A 214 -6.54 -6.67 12.11
CA VAL A 214 -5.71 -7.88 11.97
C VAL A 214 -6.56 -9.14 11.87
N ARG A 215 -7.65 -9.26 12.64
CA ARG A 215 -8.59 -10.39 12.56
C ARG A 215 -9.29 -10.47 11.21
N ASN A 216 -9.56 -9.35 10.56
CA ASN A 216 -10.05 -9.34 9.18
C ASN A 216 -9.01 -9.91 8.20
N PHE A 217 -7.73 -9.57 8.34
CA PHE A 217 -6.67 -10.13 7.50
C PHE A 217 -6.42 -11.61 7.78
N LEU A 218 -6.45 -12.04 9.04
CA LEU A 218 -6.41 -13.45 9.41
C LEU A 218 -7.58 -14.22 8.79
N PHE A 219 -8.79 -13.65 8.80
CA PHE A 219 -9.95 -14.19 8.09
C PHE A 219 -9.68 -14.34 6.58
N LEU A 220 -9.09 -13.34 5.92
CA LEU A 220 -8.73 -13.45 4.50
C LEU A 220 -7.68 -14.53 4.24
N VAL A 221 -6.65 -14.65 5.08
CA VAL A 221 -5.64 -15.74 4.97
C VAL A 221 -6.28 -17.11 5.20
N GLN A 222 -7.21 -17.22 6.14
CA GLN A 222 -7.92 -18.48 6.40
C GLN A 222 -8.70 -18.96 5.18
N HIS A 223 -9.32 -18.05 4.42
CA HIS A 223 -10.18 -18.35 3.28
C HIS A 223 -9.41 -18.44 1.95
N PHE A 224 -8.45 -17.54 1.71
CA PHE A 224 -7.76 -17.40 0.42
C PHE A 224 -6.29 -17.83 0.46
N GLY A 225 -5.72 -18.07 1.64
CA GLY A 225 -4.32 -18.46 1.83
C GLY A 225 -3.33 -17.30 1.89
N PHE A 226 -3.77 -16.07 1.62
CA PHE A 226 -2.97 -14.84 1.66
C PHE A 226 -3.89 -13.65 1.89
N VAL A 227 -3.33 -12.47 2.20
CA VAL A 227 -4.09 -11.22 2.23
C VAL A 227 -4.07 -10.59 0.82
N PRO A 228 -5.24 -10.42 0.17
CA PRO A 228 -5.33 -9.72 -1.11
C PRO A 228 -4.93 -8.24 -1.00
N ASN A 229 -4.56 -7.60 -2.12
CA ASN A 229 -4.23 -6.16 -2.17
C ASN A 229 -5.26 -5.30 -1.41
N GLY A 230 -6.54 -5.53 -1.69
CA GLY A 230 -7.63 -5.09 -0.83
C GLY A 230 -8.81 -6.06 -0.85
N ASN A 231 -9.84 -5.83 -0.03
CA ASN A 231 -10.98 -6.76 0.09
C ASN A 231 -11.99 -6.65 -1.07
N ARG A 232 -11.51 -6.73 -2.31
CA ARG A 232 -12.33 -6.81 -3.53
C ARG A 232 -12.04 -8.10 -4.28
N LEU A 233 -13.04 -8.65 -4.97
CA LEU A 233 -12.93 -9.89 -5.74
C LEU A 233 -11.84 -9.81 -6.81
N TYR A 234 -11.69 -8.64 -7.45
CA TYR A 234 -10.66 -8.46 -8.49
C TYR A 234 -9.22 -8.34 -7.95
N TYR A 235 -9.06 -8.27 -6.63
CA TYR A 235 -7.77 -8.37 -5.95
C TYR A 235 -7.40 -9.81 -5.58
N LEU A 236 -8.28 -10.81 -5.74
CA LEU A 236 -7.98 -12.21 -5.39
C LEU A 236 -6.91 -12.88 -6.26
N ASN A 237 -6.33 -12.19 -7.24
CA ASN A 237 -5.17 -12.65 -7.99
C ASN A 237 -3.84 -12.11 -7.42
N ARG A 238 -3.86 -11.10 -6.54
CA ARG A 238 -2.65 -10.39 -6.09
C ARG A 238 -2.70 -9.96 -4.63
N SER A 239 -1.55 -9.93 -4.00
CA SER A 239 -1.38 -9.46 -2.62
C SER A 239 -0.92 -7.98 -2.60
N GLN A 240 -0.25 -7.61 -1.52
CA GLN A 240 0.51 -6.39 -1.32
C GLN A 240 1.71 -6.72 -0.41
N PRO A 241 2.66 -5.81 -0.14
CA PRO A 241 3.81 -6.11 0.70
C PRO A 241 3.41 -6.74 2.06
N PRO A 242 3.95 -7.91 2.44
CA PRO A 242 3.35 -8.73 3.50
C PRO A 242 3.72 -8.26 4.92
N LEU A 243 2.80 -7.53 5.56
CA LEU A 243 3.02 -6.90 6.86
C LEU A 243 2.15 -7.50 7.99
N LEU A 244 1.34 -8.53 7.74
CA LEU A 244 0.42 -9.09 8.75
C LEU A 244 1.14 -9.60 10.00
N THR A 245 2.26 -10.33 9.85
CA THR A 245 3.09 -10.77 10.98
C THR A 245 3.54 -9.59 11.84
N LEU A 246 3.93 -8.49 11.20
CA LEU A 246 4.40 -7.31 11.90
C LEU A 246 3.24 -6.63 12.63
N MET A 247 2.06 -6.52 12.00
CA MET A 247 0.86 -5.99 12.68
C MET A 247 0.51 -6.80 13.93
N VAL A 248 0.50 -8.14 13.83
CA VAL A 248 0.26 -9.03 14.98
C VAL A 248 1.29 -8.78 16.08
N ALA A 249 2.59 -8.72 15.72
CA ALA A 249 3.66 -8.49 16.68
C ALA A 249 3.54 -7.13 17.40
N GLU A 250 3.23 -6.05 16.68
CA GLU A 250 3.00 -4.72 17.29
C GLU A 250 1.86 -4.77 18.31
N ILE A 251 0.73 -5.42 17.98
CA ILE A 251 -0.42 -5.52 18.89
C ILE A 251 -0.09 -6.40 20.09
N VAL A 252 0.53 -7.56 19.89
CA VAL A 252 0.91 -8.48 20.97
C VAL A 252 1.85 -7.78 21.95
N HIS A 253 2.87 -7.09 21.47
CA HIS A 253 3.80 -6.33 22.32
C HIS A 253 3.10 -5.18 23.04
N ALA A 254 2.21 -4.45 22.36
CA ALA A 254 1.48 -3.34 22.97
C ALA A 254 0.52 -3.81 24.06
N LEU A 255 -0.19 -4.93 23.85
CA LEU A 255 -1.06 -5.55 24.85
C LEU A 255 -0.26 -6.10 26.05
N ASP A 256 0.88 -6.76 25.80
CA ASP A 256 1.77 -7.24 26.87
C ASP A 256 2.32 -6.08 27.72
N ALA A 257 2.76 -5.00 27.07
CA ALA A 257 3.22 -3.79 27.74
C ALA A 257 2.10 -3.09 28.54
N ASP A 258 0.84 -3.28 28.14
CA ASP A 258 -0.35 -2.79 28.84
C ASP A 258 -0.85 -3.75 29.94
N GLY A 259 -0.17 -4.87 30.17
CA GLY A 259 -0.54 -5.89 31.16
C GLY A 259 -1.68 -6.82 30.72
N GLN A 260 -2.12 -6.77 29.46
CA GLN A 260 -3.18 -7.60 28.90
C GLN A 260 -2.64 -8.91 28.30
N VAL A 261 -1.87 -9.65 29.09
CA VAL A 261 -1.10 -10.82 28.61
C VAL A 261 -1.99 -11.95 28.07
N GLU A 262 -3.12 -12.25 28.72
CA GLU A 262 -4.05 -13.29 28.25
C GLU A 262 -4.64 -12.97 26.87
N ARG A 263 -5.02 -11.69 26.66
CA ARG A 263 -5.52 -11.21 25.37
C ARG A 263 -4.44 -11.29 24.29
N ALA A 264 -3.21 -10.91 24.63
CA ALA A 264 -2.06 -11.02 23.75
C ALA A 264 -1.76 -12.48 23.37
N LEU A 265 -1.81 -13.41 24.34
CA LEU A 265 -1.65 -14.85 24.13
C LEU A 265 -2.74 -15.42 23.22
N GLY A 266 -4.00 -14.99 23.43
CA GLY A 266 -5.13 -15.36 22.57
C GLY A 266 -4.90 -14.97 21.11
N LEU A 267 -4.53 -13.70 20.87
CA LEU A 267 -4.23 -13.19 19.53
C LEU A 267 -3.01 -13.89 18.90
N ALA A 268 -1.94 -14.11 19.64
CA ALA A 268 -0.75 -14.78 19.11
C ALA A 268 -1.07 -16.24 18.71
N SER A 269 -1.82 -16.95 19.56
CA SER A 269 -2.18 -18.36 19.36
C SER A 269 -3.05 -18.59 18.12
N GLU A 270 -4.02 -17.72 17.87
CA GLU A 270 -4.83 -17.78 16.63
C GLU A 270 -4.04 -17.36 15.39
N SER A 271 -3.09 -16.44 15.55
CA SER A 271 -2.40 -15.82 14.41
C SER A 271 -1.32 -16.71 13.83
N VAL A 272 -0.44 -17.29 14.66
CA VAL A 272 0.78 -18.00 14.20
C VAL A 272 0.49 -19.04 13.10
N PRO A 273 -0.52 -19.92 13.19
CA PRO A 273 -0.82 -20.88 12.11
C PRO A 273 -1.19 -20.21 10.77
N LEU A 274 -1.89 -19.07 10.82
CA LEU A 274 -2.28 -18.32 9.64
C LEU A 274 -1.11 -17.50 9.07
N LEU A 275 -0.25 -16.94 9.93
CA LEU A 275 0.98 -16.28 9.50
C LEU A 275 1.92 -17.25 8.75
N LEU A 276 2.03 -18.49 9.22
CA LEU A 276 2.77 -19.54 8.52
C LEU A 276 2.15 -19.86 7.16
N ARG A 277 0.81 -19.85 7.05
CA ARG A 277 0.10 -20.07 5.79
C ARG A 277 0.35 -18.96 4.77
N GLU A 278 0.30 -17.70 5.19
CA GLU A 278 0.62 -16.58 4.32
C GLU A 278 2.11 -16.59 3.92
N HIS A 279 3.02 -16.86 4.85
CA HIS A 279 4.44 -17.04 4.53
C HIS A 279 4.65 -18.16 3.49
N GLN A 280 3.92 -19.27 3.61
CA GLN A 280 3.94 -20.33 2.61
C GLN A 280 3.47 -19.85 1.23
N PHE A 281 2.44 -18.99 1.15
CA PHE A 281 2.03 -18.38 -0.13
C PHE A 281 3.19 -17.66 -0.82
N TRP A 282 3.94 -16.80 -0.10
CA TRP A 282 5.09 -16.08 -0.67
C TRP A 282 6.22 -17.02 -1.09
N ARG A 283 6.49 -18.07 -0.31
CA ARG A 283 7.52 -19.07 -0.63
C ARG A 283 7.15 -19.99 -1.80
N THR A 284 5.88 -20.12 -2.14
CA THR A 284 5.41 -21.06 -3.17
C THR A 284 5.00 -20.36 -4.46
N HIS A 285 4.32 -19.22 -4.36
CA HIS A 285 3.73 -18.51 -5.51
C HIS A 285 4.56 -17.30 -5.95
N ARG A 286 5.55 -16.87 -5.15
CA ARG A 286 6.38 -15.70 -5.42
C ARG A 286 7.88 -15.98 -5.34
N ALA A 287 8.29 -17.20 -5.03
CA ALA A 287 9.71 -17.58 -5.01
C ALA A 287 10.32 -17.60 -6.42
N VAL A 288 11.60 -17.28 -6.49
CA VAL A 288 12.44 -17.41 -7.68
C VAL A 288 13.48 -18.51 -7.46
N ASP A 289 13.98 -19.09 -8.55
CA ASP A 289 14.96 -20.18 -8.52
C ASP A 289 16.37 -19.65 -8.19
N THR A 290 16.57 -19.27 -6.93
CA THR A 290 17.87 -18.94 -6.33
C THR A 290 18.13 -19.86 -5.13
N TYR A 291 19.39 -19.99 -4.71
CA TYR A 291 19.72 -20.73 -3.50
C TYR A 291 20.43 -19.81 -2.49
N PRO A 292 19.82 -19.51 -1.34
CA PRO A 292 18.41 -19.77 -0.98
C PRO A 292 17.39 -18.93 -1.80
N PRO A 293 16.12 -19.36 -1.87
CA PRO A 293 15.13 -18.73 -2.75
C PRO A 293 14.71 -17.35 -2.23
N LEU A 294 14.99 -16.32 -3.05
CA LEU A 294 14.41 -14.99 -2.90
C LEU A 294 13.00 -14.98 -3.51
N SER A 295 12.29 -13.89 -3.32
CA SER A 295 10.94 -13.68 -3.86
C SER A 295 10.85 -12.46 -4.77
N GLN A 296 9.90 -12.49 -5.70
CA GLN A 296 9.53 -11.40 -6.59
C GLN A 296 8.02 -11.12 -6.52
N TYR A 297 7.60 -9.91 -6.88
CA TYR A 297 6.18 -9.66 -7.16
C TYR A 297 5.81 -10.26 -8.51
N ARG A 298 4.76 -11.07 -8.55
CA ARG A 298 4.34 -11.78 -9.78
C ARG A 298 2.88 -12.22 -9.71
N VAL A 299 2.01 -11.43 -10.31
CA VAL A 299 0.59 -11.72 -10.38
C VAL A 299 0.30 -12.67 -11.54
N PRO A 300 -0.40 -13.80 -11.34
CA PRO A 300 -0.76 -14.72 -12.41
C PRO A 300 -1.94 -14.17 -13.22
N THR A 301 -1.69 -13.17 -14.06
CA THR A 301 -2.68 -12.60 -14.98
C THR A 301 -2.05 -12.20 -16.30
N GLU A 302 -2.84 -12.32 -17.37
CA GLU A 302 -2.49 -11.90 -18.72
C GLU A 302 -3.55 -10.91 -19.26
N CYS A 303 -4.31 -10.31 -18.36
CA CYS A 303 -5.40 -9.39 -18.69
C CYS A 303 -5.18 -8.06 -17.96
N PRO A 304 -5.69 -6.94 -18.52
CA PRO A 304 -5.70 -5.66 -17.83
C PRO A 304 -6.29 -5.77 -16.42
N ARG A 305 -5.76 -5.00 -15.47
CA ARG A 305 -6.33 -4.85 -14.12
C ARG A 305 -7.77 -4.36 -14.25
N PRO A 306 -8.78 -5.01 -13.63
CA PRO A 306 -10.15 -4.55 -13.76
C PRO A 306 -10.34 -3.09 -13.36
N GLU A 307 -9.77 -2.64 -12.24
CA GLU A 307 -9.93 -1.27 -11.74
C GLU A 307 -9.22 -0.19 -12.58
N SER A 308 -8.26 -0.58 -13.43
CA SER A 308 -7.50 0.30 -14.32
C SER A 308 -7.54 -0.22 -15.77
N PHE A 309 -8.62 -0.91 -16.16
CA PHE A 309 -8.67 -1.66 -17.43
C PHE A 309 -8.33 -0.79 -18.64
N ARG A 310 -8.87 0.43 -18.67
CA ARG A 310 -8.64 1.42 -19.73
C ARG A 310 -7.17 1.78 -19.87
N ASP A 311 -6.54 2.13 -18.74
CA ASP A 311 -5.17 2.62 -18.72
C ASP A 311 -4.21 1.49 -19.11
N ASP A 312 -4.40 0.30 -18.52
CA ASP A 312 -3.64 -0.91 -18.87
C ASP A 312 -3.80 -1.27 -20.36
N TRP A 313 -5.02 -1.32 -20.90
CA TRP A 313 -5.27 -1.62 -22.31
C TRP A 313 -4.58 -0.62 -23.25
N THR A 314 -4.57 0.66 -22.88
CA THR A 314 -3.95 1.73 -23.68
C THR A 314 -2.43 1.60 -23.66
N SER A 315 -1.83 1.34 -22.49
CA SER A 315 -0.40 1.03 -22.33
C SER A 315 0.00 -0.22 -23.12
N GLY A 316 -0.80 -1.28 -23.07
CA GLY A 316 -0.63 -2.49 -23.90
C GLY A 316 -0.69 -2.21 -25.40
N SER A 317 -1.64 -1.38 -25.83
CA SER A 317 -1.77 -0.98 -27.23
C SER A 317 -0.62 -0.07 -27.70
N ALA A 318 -0.06 0.76 -26.81
CA ALA A 318 1.13 1.56 -27.08
C ALA A 318 2.36 0.65 -27.27
N PHE A 319 2.59 -0.29 -26.36
CA PHE A 319 3.73 -1.22 -26.40
C PHE A 319 3.78 -2.05 -27.69
N ALA A 320 2.64 -2.61 -28.09
CA ALA A 320 2.51 -3.40 -29.32
C ALA A 320 2.87 -2.62 -30.60
N ARG A 321 2.72 -1.29 -30.60
CA ARG A 321 3.03 -0.43 -31.76
C ARG A 321 4.52 -0.05 -31.85
N THR A 322 5.27 -0.17 -30.76
CA THR A 322 6.66 0.30 -30.67
C THR A 322 7.70 -0.84 -30.68
N SER A 323 7.28 -2.09 -30.51
CA SER A 323 8.19 -3.23 -30.43
C SER A 323 8.55 -3.80 -31.80
N ALA A 324 9.85 -3.83 -32.12
CA ALA A 324 10.42 -4.47 -33.31
C ALA A 324 10.79 -5.96 -33.10
N SER A 325 10.25 -6.60 -32.06
CA SER A 325 10.60 -7.96 -31.66
C SER A 325 9.89 -9.04 -32.48
N GLU A 326 10.54 -10.20 -32.64
CA GLU A 326 10.00 -11.42 -33.29
C GLU A 326 8.86 -12.09 -32.50
N VAL A 327 8.58 -11.64 -31.27
CA VAL A 327 7.46 -12.11 -30.44
C VAL A 327 6.16 -11.47 -30.89
N THR A 328 5.05 -12.23 -30.92
CA THR A 328 3.76 -11.67 -31.38
C THR A 328 3.34 -10.48 -30.52
N PRO A 329 2.76 -9.41 -31.11
CA PRO A 329 2.25 -8.26 -30.35
C PRO A 329 1.31 -8.65 -29.20
N SER A 330 0.59 -9.76 -29.34
CA SER A 330 -0.32 -10.29 -28.31
C SER A 330 0.39 -10.85 -27.08
N ASP A 331 1.54 -11.51 -27.23
CA ASP A 331 2.31 -12.08 -26.11
C ASP A 331 2.97 -10.98 -25.27
N GLN A 332 3.45 -9.95 -25.95
CA GLN A 332 4.05 -8.77 -25.33
C GLN A 332 3.06 -7.98 -24.48
N GLN A 333 1.84 -7.79 -25.00
CA GLN A 333 0.74 -7.18 -24.25
C GLN A 333 0.38 -7.98 -23.00
N ARG A 334 0.25 -9.31 -23.13
CA ARG A 334 -0.04 -10.20 -22.00
C ARG A 334 1.01 -10.09 -20.90
N ARG A 335 2.31 -10.09 -21.26
CA ARG A 335 3.41 -9.90 -20.31
C ARG A 335 3.34 -8.55 -19.62
N LEU A 336 3.10 -7.47 -20.37
CA LEU A 336 2.96 -6.14 -19.79
C LEU A 336 1.81 -6.10 -18.76
N TYR A 337 0.67 -6.72 -19.04
CA TYR A 337 -0.41 -6.79 -18.06
C TYR A 337 -0.01 -7.53 -16.78
N THR A 338 0.76 -8.62 -16.90
CA THR A 338 1.37 -9.29 -15.74
C THR A 338 2.26 -8.33 -14.95
N ASP A 339 3.13 -7.57 -15.64
CA ASP A 339 4.06 -6.63 -15.03
C ASP A 339 3.38 -5.44 -14.36
N LEU A 340 2.33 -4.88 -14.96
CA LEU A 340 1.51 -3.80 -14.40
C LEU A 340 0.76 -4.27 -13.14
N ALA A 341 0.11 -5.44 -13.20
CA ALA A 341 -0.53 -6.03 -12.03
C ALA A 341 0.46 -6.36 -10.91
N SER A 342 1.68 -6.77 -11.27
CA SER A 342 2.77 -7.04 -10.30
C SER A 342 3.36 -5.77 -9.70
N ALA A 343 3.39 -4.66 -10.44
CA ALA A 343 3.74 -3.35 -9.87
C ALA A 343 2.70 -2.93 -8.83
N ALA A 344 1.41 -3.15 -9.08
CA ALA A 344 0.36 -2.91 -8.08
C ALA A 344 0.47 -3.83 -6.86
N GLU A 345 0.88 -5.09 -7.04
CA GLU A 345 1.20 -6.00 -5.91
C GLU A 345 2.40 -5.51 -5.08
N SER A 346 3.32 -4.75 -5.68
CA SER A 346 4.45 -4.17 -4.95
C SER A 346 4.08 -2.99 -4.05
N GLY A 347 2.88 -2.43 -4.24
CA GLY A 347 2.45 -1.16 -3.65
C GLY A 347 3.09 0.09 -4.28
N MET A 348 3.97 -0.08 -5.28
CA MET A 348 4.68 1.01 -5.97
C MET A 348 4.25 1.12 -7.45
N ASP A 349 2.95 1.26 -7.71
CA ASP A 349 2.37 1.50 -9.04
C ASP A 349 2.19 3.01 -9.30
N PHE A 350 3.01 3.69 -10.10
CA PHE A 350 4.20 3.21 -10.80
C PHE A 350 5.44 4.05 -10.47
N THR A 351 6.60 3.54 -10.89
CA THR A 351 7.93 4.14 -10.68
C THR A 351 8.89 3.68 -11.77
N SER A 352 9.89 4.53 -12.07
CA SER A 352 11.04 4.24 -12.91
C SER A 352 11.80 3.00 -12.46
N ARG A 353 11.74 2.66 -11.16
CA ARG A 353 12.35 1.45 -10.58
C ARG A 353 11.92 0.16 -11.30
N TRP A 354 10.69 0.12 -11.82
CA TRP A 354 10.18 -1.05 -12.55
C TRP A 354 10.40 -0.95 -14.07
N MET A 355 10.90 0.16 -14.59
CA MET A 355 10.98 0.41 -16.03
C MET A 355 12.23 -0.20 -16.65
N ALA A 356 12.08 -0.70 -17.87
CA ALA A 356 13.18 -1.13 -18.72
C ALA A 356 13.87 0.09 -19.35
N LEU A 357 15.10 0.40 -18.95
CA LEU A 357 15.85 1.54 -19.53
C LEU A 357 16.58 1.17 -20.84
N GLY A 358 16.62 -0.11 -21.20
CA GLY A 358 17.17 -0.58 -22.48
C GLY A 358 18.70 -0.55 -22.54
N ALA A 359 19.24 -0.53 -23.76
CA ALA A 359 20.68 -0.56 -24.03
C ALA A 359 21.36 0.82 -23.86
N ASP A 360 20.59 1.90 -23.94
CA ASP A 360 21.03 3.27 -23.66
C ASP A 360 20.16 3.86 -22.55
N PRO A 361 20.49 3.56 -21.28
CA PRO A 361 19.73 4.05 -20.13
C PRO A 361 19.63 5.57 -20.08
N ASP A 362 20.70 6.29 -20.42
CA ASP A 362 20.73 7.75 -20.38
C ASP A 362 19.76 8.37 -21.40
N ALA A 363 19.67 7.81 -22.60
CA ALA A 363 18.69 8.27 -23.60
C ALA A 363 17.25 7.99 -23.18
N THR A 364 16.99 6.82 -22.59
CA THR A 364 15.65 6.50 -22.08
C THR A 364 15.28 7.40 -20.91
N LEU A 365 16.21 7.64 -19.98
CA LEU A 365 16.02 8.55 -18.85
C LEU A 365 15.64 9.96 -19.33
N ARG A 366 16.38 10.54 -20.28
CA ARG A 366 16.03 11.85 -20.86
C ARG A 366 14.61 11.89 -21.42
N LYS A 367 14.19 10.84 -22.13
CA LYS A 367 12.83 10.77 -22.71
C LYS A 367 11.74 10.72 -21.65
N ILE A 368 11.96 9.98 -20.56
CA ILE A 368 10.96 9.83 -19.50
C ILE A 368 10.93 11.03 -18.54
N THR A 369 12.03 11.78 -18.41
CA THR A 369 12.11 12.96 -17.54
C THR A 369 11.71 14.27 -18.21
N ASP A 370 11.95 14.43 -19.51
CA ASP A 370 11.65 15.69 -20.22
C ASP A 370 10.18 15.77 -20.68
N ASP A 371 9.30 14.90 -20.14
CA ASP A 371 7.89 14.71 -20.53
C ASP A 371 7.65 14.52 -22.04
N GLN A 372 8.70 14.18 -22.79
CA GLN A 372 8.60 13.81 -24.21
C GLN A 372 7.79 12.52 -24.39
N MET A 373 7.70 11.70 -23.34
CA MET A 373 6.96 10.46 -23.33
C MET A 373 5.73 10.57 -22.44
N ASN A 374 4.56 10.25 -22.99
CA ASN A 374 3.33 10.22 -22.21
C ASN A 374 3.31 9.04 -21.23
N ARG A 375 2.37 9.09 -20.28
CA ARG A 375 2.19 8.08 -19.22
C ARG A 375 2.07 6.66 -19.77
N ASP A 376 1.23 6.43 -20.77
CA ASP A 376 0.98 5.07 -21.26
C ASP A 376 2.23 4.44 -21.89
N HIS A 377 3.08 5.24 -22.54
CA HIS A 377 4.39 4.79 -23.02
C HIS A 377 5.40 4.57 -21.88
N LYS A 378 5.34 5.35 -20.78
CA LYS A 378 6.15 5.14 -19.56
C LYS A 378 5.79 3.81 -18.91
N GLN A 379 4.50 3.57 -18.69
CA GLN A 379 3.99 2.32 -18.13
C GLN A 379 4.28 1.12 -19.03
N ALA A 380 4.32 1.29 -20.35
CA ALA A 380 4.72 0.25 -21.30
C ALA A 380 6.18 -0.23 -21.12
N LEU A 381 7.03 0.48 -20.37
CA LEU A 381 8.37 0.03 -20.00
C LEU A 381 8.40 -0.88 -18.76
N THR A 382 7.29 -1.01 -18.04
CA THR A 382 7.21 -1.78 -16.78
C THR A 382 7.55 -3.26 -17.00
N ARG A 383 8.45 -3.79 -16.17
CA ARG A 383 8.98 -5.18 -16.24
C ARG A 383 9.15 -5.82 -14.86
N THR A 384 8.22 -5.54 -13.95
CA THR A 384 8.27 -5.90 -12.53
C THR A 384 8.60 -7.38 -12.28
N THR A 385 8.07 -8.29 -13.10
CA THR A 385 8.21 -9.75 -12.93
C THR A 385 9.59 -10.30 -13.33
N THR A 386 10.45 -9.45 -13.88
CA THR A 386 11.87 -9.77 -14.14
C THR A 386 12.78 -9.44 -12.96
N LEU A 387 12.26 -8.76 -11.95
CA LEU A 387 13.06 -8.17 -10.87
C LEU A 387 12.85 -8.93 -9.56
N VAL A 388 13.95 -9.19 -8.86
CA VAL A 388 13.96 -9.61 -7.45
C VAL A 388 14.11 -8.37 -6.58
N PRO A 389 13.03 -7.89 -5.93
CA PRO A 389 13.08 -6.61 -5.25
C PRO A 389 13.73 -6.73 -3.88
N VAL A 390 14.63 -5.81 -3.55
CA VAL A 390 15.25 -5.71 -2.22
C VAL A 390 14.21 -5.46 -1.12
N CYS A 391 13.18 -4.66 -1.41
CA CYS A 391 12.12 -4.32 -0.46
C CYS A 391 11.33 -5.55 -0.01
N LEU A 392 10.85 -6.39 -0.94
CA LEU A 392 10.07 -7.59 -0.63
C LEU A 392 10.88 -8.57 0.22
N ASN A 393 12.13 -8.81 -0.16
CA ASN A 393 12.98 -9.76 0.55
C ASN A 393 13.38 -9.23 1.94
N SER A 394 13.52 -7.91 2.11
CA SER A 394 13.69 -7.29 3.43
C SER A 394 12.46 -7.51 4.32
N ILE A 395 11.26 -7.35 3.76
CA ILE A 395 10.00 -7.60 4.49
C ILE A 395 9.92 -9.07 4.89
N LEU A 396 10.25 -10.00 3.99
CA LEU A 396 10.19 -11.43 4.29
C LEU A 396 11.19 -11.85 5.38
N VAL A 397 12.41 -11.28 5.42
CA VAL A 397 13.33 -11.47 6.56
C VAL A 397 12.66 -11.02 7.87
N LYS A 398 11.96 -9.89 7.86
CA LYS A 398 11.27 -9.36 9.04
C LYS A 398 10.05 -10.19 9.43
N VAL A 399 9.33 -10.76 8.45
CA VAL A 399 8.23 -11.72 8.66
C VAL A 399 8.75 -13.00 9.31
N GLU A 400 9.80 -13.60 8.76
CA GLU A 400 10.42 -14.82 9.30
C GLU A 400 10.88 -14.59 10.75
N ARG A 401 11.63 -13.51 11.01
CA ARG A 401 12.04 -13.12 12.38
C ARG A 401 10.86 -12.81 13.30
N GLY A 402 9.79 -12.22 12.76
CA GLY A 402 8.59 -11.85 13.49
C GLY A 402 7.82 -13.09 13.99
N ILE A 403 7.62 -14.09 13.13
CA ILE A 403 7.01 -15.37 13.51
C ILE A 403 7.86 -16.06 14.58
N ALA A 404 9.19 -16.12 14.39
CA ALA A 404 10.08 -16.73 15.38
C ALA A 404 10.00 -16.05 16.75
N SER A 405 9.95 -14.71 16.75
CA SER A 405 9.83 -13.90 17.97
C SER A 405 8.49 -14.10 18.67
N LEU A 406 7.38 -14.17 17.93
CA LEU A 406 6.07 -14.49 18.48
C LEU A 406 6.04 -15.87 19.14
N CYS A 407 6.59 -16.90 18.47
CA CYS A 407 6.67 -18.25 19.03
C CYS A 407 7.48 -18.29 20.34
N ARG A 408 8.63 -17.62 20.38
CA ARG A 408 9.45 -17.51 21.61
C ARG A 408 8.72 -16.75 22.72
N TRP A 409 8.05 -15.64 22.39
CA TRP A 409 7.28 -14.87 23.35
C TRP A 409 6.15 -15.71 23.96
N MET A 410 5.42 -16.47 23.13
CA MET A 410 4.36 -17.37 23.59
C MET A 410 4.90 -18.45 24.55
N LEU A 411 6.01 -19.11 24.20
CA LEU A 411 6.66 -20.11 25.07
C LEU A 411 7.04 -19.50 26.42
N HIS A 412 7.69 -18.33 26.41
CA HIS A 412 8.09 -17.65 27.64
C HIS A 412 6.89 -17.28 28.53
N LYS A 413 5.81 -16.75 27.95
CA LYS A 413 4.61 -16.39 28.72
C LYS A 413 3.84 -17.61 29.21
N GLN A 414 3.82 -18.72 28.46
CA GLN A 414 3.21 -19.98 28.88
C GLN A 414 3.95 -20.62 30.05
N GLU A 415 5.28 -20.64 30.05
CA GLU A 415 6.06 -21.13 31.20
C GLU A 415 5.74 -20.35 32.49
N MET A 416 5.58 -19.04 32.37
CA MET A 416 5.19 -18.18 33.49
C MET A 416 3.74 -18.41 33.94
N HIS A 417 2.79 -18.66 33.01
CA HIS A 417 1.36 -18.85 33.33
C HIS A 417 0.99 -20.29 33.74
N VAL A 418 1.75 -21.31 33.32
CA VAL A 418 1.59 -22.71 33.77
C VAL A 418 1.83 -22.85 35.28
N GLN A 419 2.53 -21.90 35.91
CA GLN A 419 2.62 -21.82 37.36
C GLN A 419 1.34 -21.30 38.06
N GLN A 420 0.29 -20.85 37.35
CA GLN A 420 -0.90 -20.23 37.96
C GLN A 420 -2.31 -20.78 37.60
N GLN A 421 -2.58 -21.37 36.43
CA GLN A 421 -3.70 -22.33 36.13
C GLN A 421 -3.99 -22.44 34.61
N MET A 422 -4.26 -23.69 34.19
CA MET A 422 -4.82 -24.26 32.93
C MET A 422 -4.97 -23.46 31.61
N GLY A 423 -4.55 -24.11 30.51
CA GLY A 423 -5.55 -24.74 29.62
C GLY A 423 -5.66 -24.28 28.16
N ALA A 424 -4.66 -24.53 27.31
CA ALA A 424 -4.86 -24.85 25.89
C ALA A 424 -3.61 -25.59 25.37
N GLU A 425 -3.76 -26.86 24.96
CA GLU A 425 -2.70 -27.55 24.20
C GLU A 425 -2.61 -26.93 22.81
N LEU A 426 -1.59 -26.10 22.57
CA LEU A 426 -1.19 -25.75 21.22
C LEU A 426 -0.54 -26.98 20.58
N ASN A 427 -1.21 -27.56 19.58
CA ASN A 427 -0.69 -28.69 18.79
C ASN A 427 0.48 -28.31 17.86
N LEU A 428 1.05 -27.10 17.97
CA LEU A 428 2.23 -26.68 17.20
C LEU A 428 3.51 -26.77 18.04
N ASN A 429 4.55 -27.34 17.45
CA ASN A 429 5.92 -27.26 17.98
C ASN A 429 6.47 -25.83 17.80
N LEU A 430 6.09 -24.90 18.69
CA LEU A 430 6.48 -23.48 18.63
C LEU A 430 8.01 -23.29 18.61
N ALA A 431 8.75 -24.12 19.35
CA ALA A 431 10.21 -24.05 19.38
C ALA A 431 10.82 -24.43 18.02
N GLY A 432 10.34 -25.53 17.42
CA GLY A 432 10.76 -25.95 16.08
C GLY A 432 10.39 -24.94 14.99
N VAL A 433 9.21 -24.31 15.08
CA VAL A 433 8.81 -23.23 14.17
C VAL A 433 9.75 -22.03 14.30
N ALA A 434 10.09 -21.63 15.53
CA ALA A 434 10.98 -20.51 15.75
C ALA A 434 12.38 -20.75 15.17
N GLU A 435 12.92 -21.95 15.36
CA GLU A 435 14.22 -22.36 14.78
C GLU A 435 14.18 -22.39 13.25
N GLU A 436 13.13 -22.97 12.65
CA GLU A 436 12.98 -22.99 11.20
C GLU A 436 12.93 -21.58 10.61
N MET A 437 12.15 -20.69 11.23
CA MET A 437 12.01 -19.32 10.76
C MET A 437 13.31 -18.51 10.91
N ASP A 438 14.09 -18.72 11.98
CA ASP A 438 15.40 -18.08 12.13
C ASP A 438 16.38 -18.56 11.04
N LEU A 439 16.39 -19.86 10.73
CA LEU A 439 17.20 -20.42 9.64
C LEU A 439 16.81 -19.84 8.29
N LEU A 440 15.51 -19.71 7.99
CA LEU A 440 15.03 -19.10 6.76
C LEU A 440 15.41 -17.62 6.67
N ALA A 441 15.27 -16.86 7.75
CA ALA A 441 15.66 -15.46 7.80
C ALA A 441 17.17 -15.25 7.56
N ALA A 442 18.01 -16.08 8.20
CA ALA A 442 19.46 -16.03 8.00
C ALA A 442 19.81 -16.38 6.55
N SER A 443 19.23 -17.47 6.03
CA SER A 443 19.42 -17.91 4.65
C SER A 443 19.01 -16.81 3.65
N ARG A 444 17.83 -16.21 3.80
CA ARG A 444 17.37 -15.12 2.94
C ARG A 444 18.29 -13.90 3.00
N GLN A 445 18.76 -13.53 4.19
CA GLN A 445 19.74 -12.44 4.34
C GLN A 445 21.04 -12.75 3.59
N ASP A 446 21.54 -13.98 3.65
CA ASP A 446 22.74 -14.39 2.90
C ASP A 446 22.52 -14.30 1.38
N ALA A 447 21.37 -14.74 0.86
CA ALA A 447 21.04 -14.55 -0.55
C ALA A 447 20.93 -13.06 -0.94
N MET A 448 20.35 -12.22 -0.07
CA MET A 448 20.31 -10.78 -0.31
C MET A 448 21.72 -10.18 -0.37
N ASN A 449 22.62 -10.59 0.53
CA ASN A 449 24.01 -10.16 0.53
C ASN A 449 24.78 -10.68 -0.69
N ALA A 450 24.43 -11.85 -1.22
CA ALA A 450 25.08 -12.40 -2.41
C ALA A 450 24.60 -11.75 -3.72
N LEU A 451 23.30 -11.49 -3.85
CA LEU A 451 22.68 -11.06 -5.12
C LEU A 451 22.40 -9.56 -5.18
N LEU A 452 21.94 -8.98 -4.07
CA LEU A 452 21.38 -7.62 -4.06
C LEU A 452 22.41 -6.57 -3.57
N TRP A 453 23.41 -6.97 -2.78
CA TRP A 453 24.42 -6.05 -2.24
C TRP A 453 25.43 -5.59 -3.30
N ASP A 454 25.72 -4.28 -3.31
CA ASP A 454 26.82 -3.69 -4.07
C ASP A 454 27.87 -3.10 -3.13
N ALA A 455 29.06 -3.70 -3.13
CA ALA A 455 30.15 -3.28 -2.25
C ALA A 455 30.70 -1.89 -2.57
N SER A 456 30.62 -1.44 -3.83
CA SER A 456 31.14 -0.13 -4.23
C SER A 456 30.20 1.00 -3.78
N ALA A 457 28.90 0.78 -3.91
CA ALA A 457 27.87 1.71 -3.47
C ALA A 457 27.55 1.61 -1.97
N CYS A 458 27.99 0.55 -1.29
CA CYS A 458 27.70 0.25 0.11
C CYS A 458 26.18 0.23 0.40
N THR A 459 25.41 -0.34 -0.53
CA THR A 459 23.95 -0.45 -0.43
C THR A 459 23.42 -1.58 -1.32
N TRP A 460 22.12 -1.84 -1.28
CA TRP A 460 21.46 -2.90 -2.04
C TRP A 460 20.71 -2.37 -3.26
N PHE A 461 20.58 -3.22 -4.27
CA PHE A 461 19.83 -2.95 -5.49
C PHE A 461 18.94 -4.15 -5.82
N ASP A 462 17.88 -3.90 -6.58
CA ASP A 462 17.10 -5.00 -7.15
C ASP A 462 17.97 -5.79 -8.13
N PHE A 463 17.67 -7.08 -8.27
CA PHE A 463 18.37 -7.95 -9.20
C PHE A 463 17.49 -8.30 -10.39
N ASP A 464 18.04 -8.13 -11.57
CA ASP A 464 17.40 -8.47 -12.84
C ASP A 464 17.69 -9.93 -13.20
N LEU A 465 16.64 -10.76 -13.23
CA LEU A 465 16.74 -12.18 -13.53
C LEU A 465 17.12 -12.46 -14.99
N GLU A 466 16.70 -11.61 -15.93
CA GLU A 466 16.97 -11.78 -17.35
C GLU A 466 18.40 -11.34 -17.69
N ARG A 467 18.80 -10.16 -17.20
CA ARG A 467 20.15 -9.61 -17.41
C ARG A 467 21.19 -10.23 -16.47
N LYS A 468 20.76 -10.89 -15.40
CA LYS A 468 21.60 -11.47 -14.34
C LYS A 468 22.55 -10.44 -13.70
N THR A 469 22.05 -9.24 -13.48
CA THR A 469 22.81 -8.12 -12.90
C THR A 469 21.95 -7.32 -11.94
N ARG A 470 22.61 -6.58 -11.03
CA ARG A 470 21.96 -5.56 -10.21
C ARG A 470 21.51 -4.39 -11.08
N VAL A 471 20.33 -3.84 -10.77
CA VAL A 471 19.75 -2.65 -11.41
C VAL A 471 20.40 -1.41 -10.78
N THR A 472 21.52 -0.95 -11.35
CA THR A 472 22.29 0.18 -10.80
C THR A 472 22.16 1.45 -11.64
N GLU A 473 21.56 1.36 -12.82
CA GLU A 473 21.41 2.48 -13.77
C GLU A 473 20.60 3.67 -13.23
N LEU A 474 19.74 3.46 -12.22
CA LEU A 474 18.96 4.52 -11.56
C LEU A 474 19.70 5.17 -10.38
N GLY A 475 20.86 4.64 -9.99
CA GLY A 475 21.40 4.87 -8.66
C GLY A 475 20.52 4.26 -7.55
N PRO A 476 20.86 4.49 -6.28
CA PRO A 476 20.10 3.95 -5.16
C PRO A 476 18.71 4.60 -5.09
N THR A 477 17.70 3.79 -4.77
CA THR A 477 16.34 4.24 -4.43
C THR A 477 16.14 4.17 -2.92
N ALA A 478 15.04 4.70 -2.39
CA ALA A 478 14.74 4.51 -0.95
C ALA A 478 14.65 3.02 -0.57
N ALA A 479 14.19 2.16 -1.50
CA ALA A 479 14.14 0.72 -1.30
C ALA A 479 15.51 0.10 -1.04
N SER A 480 16.58 0.65 -1.62
CA SER A 480 17.97 0.21 -1.41
C SER A 480 18.38 0.17 0.05
N PHE A 481 17.75 0.97 0.91
CA PHE A 481 18.08 1.09 2.33
C PHE A 481 17.05 0.43 3.27
N MET A 482 15.96 -0.14 2.72
CA MET A 482 15.00 -0.93 3.49
C MET A 482 15.59 -2.16 4.23
N PRO A 483 16.69 -2.81 3.76
CA PRO A 483 17.32 -3.88 4.53
C PRO A 483 17.70 -3.49 5.97
N LEU A 484 18.03 -2.21 6.21
CA LEU A 484 18.32 -1.71 7.56
C LEU A 484 17.14 -1.92 8.52
N TRP A 485 15.91 -1.73 8.04
CA TRP A 485 14.68 -1.94 8.81
C TRP A 485 14.41 -3.40 9.15
N ALA A 486 14.87 -4.31 8.30
CA ALA A 486 14.86 -5.76 8.56
C ALA A 486 15.98 -6.19 9.51
N GLY A 487 16.92 -5.28 9.84
CA GLY A 487 18.12 -5.59 10.61
C GLY A 487 19.21 -6.29 9.80
N CYS A 488 19.17 -6.18 8.47
CA CYS A 488 20.21 -6.65 7.56
C CYS A 488 21.26 -5.53 7.39
N LEU A 489 22.47 -5.75 7.92
CA LEU A 489 23.50 -4.70 8.05
C LEU A 489 24.70 -4.93 7.11
N GLY A 490 24.42 -5.49 5.94
CA GLY A 490 25.41 -5.85 4.93
C GLY A 490 26.03 -7.24 5.15
N PRO A 491 27.08 -7.58 4.38
CA PRO A 491 27.82 -8.84 4.51
C PRO A 491 28.59 -8.98 5.83
N ASP A 492 29.03 -7.86 6.41
CA ASP A 492 29.83 -7.82 7.64
C ASP A 492 29.07 -7.11 8.78
N PRO A 493 27.95 -7.69 9.27
CA PRO A 493 27.04 -7.01 10.19
C PRO A 493 27.66 -6.70 11.56
N ASP A 494 28.75 -7.36 11.96
CA ASP A 494 29.46 -7.09 13.22
C ASP A 494 30.55 -6.01 13.08
N ASP A 495 30.94 -5.66 11.84
CA ASP A 495 31.92 -4.60 11.60
C ASP A 495 31.22 -3.22 11.60
N ALA A 496 31.34 -2.52 12.71
CA ALA A 496 30.78 -1.18 12.86
C ALA A 496 31.25 -0.19 11.77
N VAL A 497 32.47 -0.32 11.24
CA VAL A 497 32.97 0.52 10.15
C VAL A 497 32.26 0.20 8.84
N ALA A 498 32.00 -1.08 8.55
CA ALA A 498 31.21 -1.49 7.39
C ALA A 498 29.77 -0.97 7.49
N VAL A 499 29.14 -1.08 8.65
CA VAL A 499 27.78 -0.58 8.88
C VAL A 499 27.69 0.96 8.74
N GLU A 500 28.67 1.70 9.25
CA GLU A 500 28.74 3.16 9.10
C GLU A 500 28.88 3.61 7.63
N LYS A 501 29.48 2.79 6.76
CA LYS A 501 29.53 3.09 5.32
C LYS A 501 28.14 3.05 4.68
N ILE A 502 27.25 2.17 5.13
CA ILE A 502 25.86 2.12 4.66
C ILE A 502 25.13 3.42 5.02
N ILE A 503 25.30 3.88 6.25
CA ILE A 503 24.69 5.15 6.71
C ILE A 503 25.25 6.33 5.91
N SER A 504 26.57 6.34 5.68
CA SER A 504 27.18 7.35 4.82
C SER A 504 26.69 7.27 3.37
N ALA A 505 26.36 6.08 2.85
CA ALA A 505 25.83 5.92 1.50
C ALA A 505 24.40 6.50 1.40
N LEU A 506 23.55 6.27 2.39
CA LEU A 506 22.21 6.89 2.45
C LEU A 506 22.31 8.41 2.48
N GLU A 507 23.15 8.98 3.34
CA GLU A 507 23.29 10.44 3.42
C GLU A 507 23.81 11.09 2.12
N LYS A 508 24.72 10.39 1.42
CA LYS A 508 25.32 10.89 0.18
C LYS A 508 24.50 10.54 -1.07
N SER A 509 23.49 9.69 -0.94
CA SER A 509 22.67 9.24 -2.07
C SER A 509 21.94 10.38 -2.78
N GLY A 510 21.63 11.46 -2.05
CA GLY A 510 20.74 12.52 -2.51
C GLY A 510 19.26 12.24 -2.21
N LEU A 511 18.89 11.03 -1.74
CA LEU A 511 17.49 10.72 -1.41
C LEU A 511 16.98 11.50 -0.20
N VAL A 512 17.84 11.79 0.78
CA VAL A 512 17.49 12.60 1.95
C VAL A 512 17.39 14.07 1.51
N ARG A 513 16.17 14.57 1.40
CA ARG A 513 15.84 15.95 1.02
C ARG A 513 15.31 16.75 2.21
N GLU A 514 14.96 18.01 1.98
CA GLU A 514 14.52 18.92 3.03
C GLU A 514 13.18 18.51 3.65
N GLY A 515 12.23 18.06 2.82
CA GLY A 515 10.87 17.67 3.21
C GLY A 515 10.71 16.19 3.56
N GLY A 516 11.75 15.37 3.38
CA GLY A 516 11.75 13.93 3.66
C GLY A 516 12.71 13.15 2.76
N VAL A 517 12.61 11.83 2.79
CA VAL A 517 13.35 10.93 1.89
C VAL A 517 12.55 10.73 0.61
N ALA A 518 13.09 11.18 -0.51
CA ALA A 518 12.53 10.95 -1.84
C ALA A 518 12.56 9.45 -2.20
N THR A 519 11.57 9.01 -2.98
CA THR A 519 11.42 7.59 -3.35
C THR A 519 12.52 7.14 -4.32
N THR A 520 12.74 7.93 -5.36
CA THR A 520 13.82 7.78 -6.34
C THR A 520 14.45 9.17 -6.59
N LEU A 521 15.40 9.24 -7.51
CA LEU A 521 15.98 10.50 -7.99
C LEU A 521 15.60 10.82 -9.44
N VAL A 522 14.72 10.02 -10.03
CA VAL A 522 14.26 10.19 -11.41
C VAL A 522 12.88 10.83 -11.39
N CYS A 523 12.71 11.91 -12.15
CA CYS A 523 11.45 12.65 -12.22
C CYS A 523 10.64 12.19 -13.43
N THR A 524 9.82 11.16 -13.28
CA THR A 524 9.02 10.61 -14.40
C THR A 524 7.58 11.14 -14.45
N ASN A 525 7.16 11.91 -13.44
CA ASN A 525 5.75 12.20 -13.13
C ASN A 525 4.89 10.96 -12.78
N GLU A 526 5.51 9.80 -12.58
CA GLU A 526 4.86 8.70 -11.86
C GLU A 526 4.89 8.95 -10.35
N GLN A 527 3.92 8.39 -9.64
CA GLN A 527 3.70 8.77 -8.24
C GLN A 527 4.77 8.22 -7.26
N TRP A 528 5.42 7.10 -7.59
CA TRP A 528 6.50 6.53 -6.76
C TRP A 528 7.90 6.96 -7.23
N ASP A 529 8.01 8.15 -7.80
CA ASP A 529 9.27 8.75 -8.27
C ASP A 529 9.52 10.14 -7.68
N PHE A 530 10.70 10.69 -7.94
CA PHE A 530 11.02 12.07 -7.55
C PHE A 530 9.99 13.05 -8.14
N PRO A 531 9.50 14.05 -7.40
CA PRO A 531 9.96 14.50 -6.08
C PRO A 531 9.24 13.86 -4.87
N ASN A 532 8.41 12.84 -5.07
CA ASN A 532 7.52 12.38 -4.00
C ASN A 532 8.24 11.64 -2.87
N ALA A 533 7.84 11.99 -1.64
CA ALA A 533 8.13 11.29 -0.40
C ALA A 533 6.84 10.64 0.16
N TRP A 534 6.91 9.34 0.41
CA TRP A 534 5.78 8.56 0.94
C TRP A 534 5.96 8.26 2.43
N PRO A 535 4.96 8.54 3.30
CA PRO A 535 5.05 8.31 4.74
C PRO A 535 5.50 6.90 5.17
N PRO A 536 5.05 5.81 4.52
CA PRO A 536 5.60 4.47 4.71
C PRO A 536 7.12 4.38 4.64
N VAL A 537 7.69 4.96 3.58
CA VAL A 537 9.13 4.93 3.30
C VAL A 537 9.88 5.72 4.37
N GLN A 538 9.32 6.82 4.86
CA GLN A 538 9.93 7.63 5.91
C GLN A 538 10.08 6.82 7.20
N ASP A 539 9.00 6.18 7.65
CA ASP A 539 9.00 5.37 8.88
C ASP A 539 9.97 4.19 8.76
N ILE A 540 9.97 3.48 7.63
CA ILE A 540 10.88 2.35 7.38
C ILE A 540 12.35 2.79 7.47
N ILE A 541 12.72 3.90 6.83
CA ILE A 541 14.11 4.40 6.86
C ILE A 541 14.50 4.87 8.25
N VAL A 542 13.63 5.63 8.94
CA VAL A 542 13.87 6.08 10.33
C VAL A 542 14.06 4.90 11.26
N GLU A 543 13.19 3.88 11.20
CA GLU A 543 13.32 2.68 12.03
C GLU A 543 14.55 1.82 11.70
N GLY A 544 14.93 1.76 10.42
CA GLY A 544 16.18 1.11 10.01
C GLY A 544 17.41 1.81 10.59
N LEU A 545 17.41 3.14 10.59
CA LEU A 545 18.47 3.93 11.20
C LEU A 545 18.51 3.78 12.73
N GLU A 546 17.36 3.73 13.40
CA GLU A 546 17.28 3.47 14.84
C GLU A 546 17.76 2.04 15.20
N THR A 547 17.50 1.07 14.32
CA THR A 547 18.03 -0.29 14.46
C THR A 547 19.56 -0.27 14.47
N VAL A 548 20.18 0.47 13.55
CA VAL A 548 21.64 0.65 13.51
C VAL A 548 22.15 1.44 14.72
N ALA A 549 21.47 2.52 15.08
CA ALA A 549 21.81 3.37 16.22
C ALA A 549 21.82 2.60 17.54
N THR A 550 20.93 1.62 17.68
CA THR A 550 20.82 0.76 18.86
C THR A 550 21.85 -0.35 18.83
N ARG A 551 21.94 -1.12 17.73
CA ARG A 551 22.84 -2.29 17.64
C ARG A 551 24.32 -1.93 17.64
N HIS A 552 24.69 -0.81 17.02
CA HIS A 552 26.10 -0.38 16.88
C HIS A 552 26.43 0.87 17.69
N ALA A 553 25.53 1.34 18.55
CA ALA A 553 25.68 2.63 19.23
C ALA A 553 25.99 3.80 18.27
N SER A 554 25.56 3.71 17.01
CA SER A 554 25.89 4.69 15.97
C SER A 554 25.25 6.04 16.26
N THR A 555 26.09 7.04 16.54
CA THR A 555 25.63 8.43 16.70
C THR A 555 25.22 9.03 15.35
N ARG A 556 25.85 8.59 14.26
CA ARG A 556 25.54 9.04 12.90
C ARG A 556 24.13 8.61 12.48
N ALA A 557 23.81 7.34 12.67
CA ALA A 557 22.48 6.80 12.36
C ALA A 557 21.40 7.49 13.20
N ARG A 558 21.63 7.67 14.51
CA ARG A 558 20.70 8.37 15.41
C ARG A 558 20.39 9.80 14.94
N LYS A 559 21.43 10.59 14.65
CA LYS A 559 21.26 11.97 14.17
C LYS A 559 20.56 12.03 12.81
N LEU A 560 20.83 11.07 11.93
CA LEU A 560 20.16 10.99 10.64
C LEU A 560 18.68 10.65 10.79
N ALA A 561 18.34 9.68 11.64
CA ALA A 561 16.96 9.29 11.95
C ALA A 561 16.17 10.49 12.50
N GLU A 562 16.74 11.17 13.50
CA GLU A 562 16.14 12.37 14.10
C GLU A 562 15.96 13.48 13.05
N ARG A 563 16.97 13.78 12.24
CA ARG A 563 16.86 14.81 11.19
C ARG A 563 15.72 14.52 10.21
N ILE A 564 15.61 13.27 9.74
CA ILE A 564 14.54 12.86 8.81
C ILE A 564 13.18 12.96 9.51
N ALA A 565 13.06 12.45 10.73
CA ALA A 565 11.82 12.47 11.50
C ALA A 565 11.32 13.91 11.73
N LEU A 566 12.19 14.82 12.17
CA LEU A 566 11.84 16.22 12.42
C LEU A 566 11.44 16.96 11.13
N SER A 567 12.11 16.66 10.02
CA SER A 567 11.75 17.17 8.68
C SER A 567 10.34 16.74 8.29
N VAL A 568 10.05 15.44 8.37
CA VAL A 568 8.74 14.88 8.02
C VAL A 568 7.62 15.43 8.91
N LEU A 569 7.88 15.58 10.21
CA LEU A 569 6.93 16.23 11.13
C LEU A 569 6.67 17.70 10.76
N GLY A 570 7.72 18.43 10.37
CA GLY A 570 7.61 19.81 9.87
C GLY A 570 6.73 19.92 8.63
N THR A 571 7.04 19.12 7.61
CA THR A 571 6.28 19.06 6.34
C THR A 571 4.82 18.68 6.57
N ALA A 572 4.58 17.62 7.34
CA ALA A 572 3.25 17.13 7.67
C ALA A 572 2.41 18.18 8.41
N TYR A 573 3.00 18.86 9.40
CA TYR A 573 2.33 19.91 10.15
C TYR A 573 2.04 21.14 9.30
N ALA A 574 2.97 21.57 8.45
CA ALA A 574 2.77 22.69 7.54
C ALA A 574 1.59 22.43 6.58
N GLY A 575 1.51 21.22 6.03
CA GLY A 575 0.41 20.80 5.16
C GLY A 575 -0.93 20.86 5.91
N TRP A 576 -0.99 20.27 7.11
CA TRP A 576 -2.19 20.32 7.94
C TRP A 576 -2.59 21.74 8.34
N GLN A 577 -1.63 22.62 8.68
CA GLN A 577 -1.95 24.01 9.01
C GLN A 577 -2.55 24.77 7.83
N ALA A 578 -2.08 24.48 6.61
CA ALA A 578 -2.55 25.15 5.41
C ALA A 578 -3.94 24.67 4.97
N THR A 579 -4.27 23.38 5.17
CA THR A 579 -5.44 22.76 4.54
C THR A 579 -6.41 22.08 5.49
N GLY A 580 -6.00 21.81 6.73
CA GLY A 580 -6.76 21.07 7.73
C GLY A 580 -6.68 19.54 7.59
N PHE A 581 -5.97 19.01 6.61
CA PHE A 581 -5.86 17.57 6.37
C PHE A 581 -4.42 17.12 6.05
N MET A 582 -4.21 15.80 6.12
CA MET A 582 -2.96 15.14 5.75
C MET A 582 -3.05 14.62 4.32
N TYR A 583 -2.00 14.78 3.52
CA TYR A 583 -1.90 14.20 2.19
C TYR A 583 -1.47 12.73 2.21
N GLU A 584 -1.81 11.98 1.16
CA GLU A 584 -1.27 10.65 0.85
C GLU A 584 0.26 10.64 0.78
N LYS A 585 0.83 11.63 0.10
CA LYS A 585 2.25 11.79 -0.21
C LYS A 585 2.62 13.26 -0.26
N TYR A 586 3.88 13.59 -0.05
CA TYR A 586 4.38 14.97 0.01
C TYR A 586 5.50 15.19 -1.01
N ASP A 587 5.73 16.44 -1.38
CA ASP A 587 6.94 16.83 -2.10
C ASP A 587 8.15 16.79 -1.15
N ALA A 588 9.18 16.00 -1.48
CA ALA A 588 10.36 15.86 -0.65
C ALA A 588 11.29 17.10 -0.70
N THR A 589 11.14 17.98 -1.69
CA THR A 589 12.10 19.06 -1.95
C THR A 589 11.97 20.23 -1.00
N HIS A 590 10.83 20.40 -0.35
CA HIS A 590 10.51 21.53 0.51
C HIS A 590 9.77 21.09 1.77
N THR A 591 9.84 21.93 2.81
CA THR A 591 9.13 21.74 4.09
C THR A 591 7.82 22.52 4.17
N ASP A 592 7.34 23.08 3.06
CA ASP A 592 6.15 23.92 2.98
C ASP A 592 4.82 23.13 3.06
N GLY A 593 4.90 21.80 3.16
CA GLY A 593 3.75 20.93 3.36
C GLY A 593 2.93 20.65 2.11
N LYS A 594 3.47 20.92 0.91
CA LYS A 594 2.82 20.58 -0.35
C LYS A 594 2.65 19.07 -0.52
N GLY A 595 1.45 18.67 -0.94
CA GLY A 595 1.18 17.32 -1.40
C GLY A 595 1.96 16.99 -2.67
N GLY A 596 2.41 15.75 -2.78
CA GLY A 596 3.02 15.21 -4.00
C GLY A 596 1.98 14.89 -5.08
N GLY A 597 2.42 14.63 -6.31
CA GLY A 597 1.54 14.43 -7.47
C GLY A 597 1.94 13.22 -8.34
N GLY A 598 1.45 13.20 -9.58
CA GLY A 598 1.80 12.18 -10.58
C GLY A 598 1.00 10.88 -10.51
N GLY A 599 1.23 10.00 -11.48
CA GLY A 599 0.56 8.69 -11.60
C GLY A 599 -0.76 8.72 -12.38
N GLU A 600 -1.67 7.80 -12.04
CA GLU A 600 -2.90 7.54 -12.80
C GLU A 600 -4.09 8.45 -12.44
N TYR A 601 -4.03 9.18 -11.32
CA TYR A 601 -5.16 9.94 -10.79
C TYR A 601 -4.84 11.43 -10.60
N GLU A 602 -5.79 12.30 -10.90
CA GLU A 602 -5.59 13.74 -11.09
C GLU A 602 -5.27 14.53 -9.81
N SER A 603 -5.58 14.01 -8.62
CA SER A 603 -5.41 14.74 -7.36
C SER A 603 -4.82 13.90 -6.23
N ALA A 604 -3.98 14.55 -5.41
CA ALA A 604 -3.45 13.99 -4.18
C ALA A 604 -4.61 13.67 -3.22
N GLN A 605 -4.66 12.43 -2.73
CA GLN A 605 -5.71 12.02 -1.79
C GLN A 605 -5.45 12.60 -0.40
N THR A 606 -6.52 12.84 0.37
CA THR A 606 -6.48 13.56 1.64
C THR A 606 -7.07 12.75 2.79
N GLY A 607 -6.67 13.10 4.02
CA GLY A 607 -7.10 12.42 5.23
C GLY A 607 -6.46 11.04 5.42
N PHE A 608 -5.27 10.83 4.87
CA PHE A 608 -4.77 9.50 4.54
C PHE A 608 -4.24 8.69 5.74
N GLY A 609 -4.67 7.43 5.85
CA GLY A 609 -4.46 6.54 7.00
C GLY A 609 -3.00 6.24 7.33
N TRP A 610 -2.16 5.88 6.35
CA TRP A 610 -0.73 5.67 6.64
C TRP A 610 -0.03 6.96 7.05
N THR A 611 -0.51 8.13 6.62
CA THR A 611 0.19 9.39 6.84
C THR A 611 -0.02 9.76 8.29
N ASN A 612 -1.27 9.64 8.70
CA ASN A 612 -1.69 9.77 10.07
C ASN A 612 -0.93 8.80 10.99
N GLY A 613 -0.87 7.53 10.61
CA GLY A 613 -0.14 6.49 11.34
C GLY A 613 1.35 6.79 11.50
N THR A 614 2.05 7.06 10.39
CA THR A 614 3.47 7.43 10.38
C THR A 614 3.73 8.67 11.23
N VAL A 615 2.94 9.73 11.08
CA VAL A 615 3.14 10.97 11.84
C VAL A 615 2.96 10.73 13.33
N LEU A 616 1.93 9.97 13.75
CA LEU A 616 1.77 9.58 15.15
C LEU A 616 2.98 8.79 15.67
N CYS A 617 3.53 7.85 14.89
CA CYS A 617 4.76 7.12 15.24
C CYS A 617 5.96 8.05 15.44
N LEU A 618 6.13 9.03 14.55
CA LEU A 618 7.21 10.01 14.66
C LEU A 618 7.01 10.98 15.83
N ILE A 619 5.78 11.42 16.11
CA ILE A 619 5.48 12.25 17.30
C ILE A 619 5.77 11.46 18.57
N ALA A 620 5.36 10.19 18.66
CA ALA A 620 5.59 9.38 19.84
C ALA A 620 7.08 9.21 20.17
N LYS A 621 7.95 9.21 19.15
CA LYS A 621 9.41 9.04 19.29
C LYS A 621 10.17 10.37 19.41
N TYR A 622 9.82 11.36 18.59
CA TYR A 622 10.58 12.61 18.38
C TYR A 622 9.80 13.89 18.68
N GLY A 623 8.54 13.77 19.13
CA GLY A 623 7.64 14.91 19.32
C GLY A 623 8.13 15.90 20.37
N ALA A 624 8.92 15.47 21.35
CA ALA A 624 9.50 16.34 22.37
C ALA A 624 10.66 17.22 21.83
N GLN A 625 11.41 16.72 20.83
CA GLN A 625 12.48 17.46 20.17
C GLN A 625 11.95 18.40 19.08
N TRP A 626 10.76 18.12 18.56
CA TRP A 626 10.15 18.89 17.48
C TRP A 626 9.41 20.13 17.99
N THR A 627 9.89 21.30 17.57
CA THR A 627 9.20 22.58 17.76
C THR A 627 8.65 23.06 16.41
N PRO A 628 7.36 23.41 16.30
CA PRO A 628 6.85 24.01 15.08
C PRO A 628 7.63 25.30 14.77
N CYS A 629 8.17 25.44 13.56
CA CYS A 629 8.67 26.74 13.11
C CYS A 629 7.49 27.73 13.15
N ALA A 630 7.69 28.90 13.74
CA ALA A 630 6.73 29.99 13.67
C ALA A 630 6.63 30.46 12.20
N SER A 631 5.72 29.88 11.42
CA SER A 631 5.36 30.47 10.14
C SER A 631 4.63 31.78 10.44
N THR A 632 5.05 32.85 9.77
CA THR A 632 4.40 34.15 9.81
C THR A 632 2.94 33.97 9.40
N ALA A 633 2.05 34.00 10.39
CA ALA A 633 0.61 33.94 10.19
C ALA A 633 0.19 34.96 9.14
N THR A 634 -0.20 34.47 7.95
CA THR A 634 -1.14 35.20 7.12
C THR A 634 -2.52 34.74 7.55
N ASN A 635 -3.34 35.72 7.92
CA ASN A 635 -4.63 35.56 8.56
C ASN A 635 -5.50 34.50 7.87
N VAL A 636 -5.85 33.44 8.61
CA VAL A 636 -6.98 32.58 8.28
C VAL A 636 -8.25 33.38 8.53
N PRO A 637 -9.16 33.56 7.55
CA PRO A 637 -10.47 34.15 7.82
C PRO A 637 -11.29 33.16 8.65
N SER A 638 -11.90 33.66 9.73
CA SER A 638 -12.93 32.94 10.51
C SER A 638 -14.21 32.76 9.67
N PRO A 639 -15.06 31.75 10.00
CA PRO A 639 -15.96 31.06 9.06
C PRO A 639 -17.03 31.93 8.39
#